data_AF-A0A7Y0JKP2-F1
#
_entry.id   AF-A0A7Y0JKP2-F1
#
_cell.length_a   1.000
_cell.length_b   1.000
_cell.length_c   1.000
_cell.angle_alpha   90.00
_cell.angle_beta   90.00
_cell.angle_gamma   90.00
#
_symmetry.space_group_name_H-M   'P 1'
#
loop_
_entity.id
_entity.type
_entity.pdbx_description
1 polymer ?
#
loop_
_entity_poly.entity_id
_entity_poly.type
_entity_poly.pdbx_seq_one_letter_code
_entity_poly.pdbx_strand_id
1 'polypeptide(L)'
;MLLSRLRALGLVALAAAASFISVPTTTPAAASPATTVAAATPPSPGDPGASVTLITGDKVTTTADGGVQVRDSQGGLTGFLSKRKDGDTYVYPHDVLPYLASGLLDDRLFDVTELVEDGYDDAHSNRIPLIVTYTSATAAKARVAWTGAADVRPLDSIGGAALTVDHSGTFLASIVGPKPNAVRSNLVAAGVKKIWLDGKAKSTLAESTAQISAPQVWQTGDTGEGVDVAVLDTGIDAAHPDLAGQVAAAESFVPGQSVQDGKGHGTHVASIIAGTGAASGGKEQGVAPGARLHIGKVLGDDGNGQDSWIISGMEWAVRDQHARIVNMSLGADPTDGTDPMSMAVNQLSAETGALFVISAGNAGPGSYTVGTPGTADAALTVGAVDSKDLVAFFSSVGPRLDDRALKPDLTAPGVDILAARSQYIDEGDGPYLTMSGTSMAAPHVTGAAALLAAERPGLTGQQLKDALVSTTKATPDVTAYQGGTGRLDAAAATSATVFATGSLNFGYPLYPTAPAGPVNREITYTNVGDVPVTLALSTSLNVTTLSATQVTVPAHGTASVTATTSFDKVPADQALSGYVTATGGNVGLRTSVAVGREGVRHQLTLRTKDRAGKPVAGQLVLLGKDNTITQQIDGTGTLELRLPDDTYTAWFSTDVEGTHGPNSKGLAVLPVPDIALNQDRTVVFDATKARESKATTPQPATVSATRLELIRDVGGSPWLDAWYPGPEYDSVWVLPTREVTDGAFTVHARWRLTQPALTLRGYDDLLAEQPPTPLPASVHSVEAVLGGDVRGKALVVKRTDAVAIEDQAAAAASAGARLLIVVNDGVGRLAPWPGSVWAPAGPPPLTVVTLTKDEGEKLIGRIQHERRVRLDITSNPITRYAYDLVTDYEGAIPADLTYRATPRNLARADVSFRNWRPGRVLEQRADTDPLGSTAYLEYAEAPARGDRTDWVTAGAKWVSVATIPGEQTQRTAPTSYAVGSAHAEHWFGPVQRPRLLDDPAGLNVFRQEGGWFFANIPGWGDSGTAHEGSTNDNVAADNALKLYQGDKLMGANDRYNPLLAVGQLPAEHLPYRLVSENNRDTWAGPYSTSTRTEWAFTSGDVPLGTVESPPLIQLDYAVDTDPDGKAKRNFDLTIGASTLRSATGAGPIHAVTLDVSYDDGGAWHRVPLRPGTGGWRAEIKAPRDAQFVTLRTTARDTRGNSVDQRITRAFGLR
;
A
#
# COMPACT_ATOMS: atom_id res chain seq x y z
N MET A 1 0.38 26.35 2.89
CA MET A 1 -1.02 25.89 2.68
C MET A 1 -1.05 25.19 1.33
N LEU A 2 -1.50 23.93 1.34
CA LEU A 2 -1.76 23.02 0.20
C LEU A 2 -0.58 22.63 -0.70
N LEU A 3 0.00 21.45 -0.42
CA LEU A 3 0.01 20.32 -1.36
C LEU A 3 0.55 19.07 -0.62
N SER A 4 -0.26 18.00 -0.61
CA SER A 4 0.12 16.68 -0.10
C SER A 4 -0.57 15.62 -0.94
N ARG A 5 0.13 14.49 -1.15
CA ARG A 5 -0.25 13.21 -1.82
C ARG A 5 0.27 13.12 -3.27
N LEU A 6 0.98 12.08 -3.74
CA LEU A 6 1.24 10.71 -3.29
C LEU A 6 2.35 10.10 -4.18
N ARG A 7 3.20 9.21 -3.63
CA ARG A 7 3.92 8.09 -4.30
C ARG A 7 4.24 7.05 -3.19
N ALA A 8 4.35 5.74 -3.41
CA ALA A 8 4.53 4.95 -4.62
C ALA A 8 3.98 3.51 -4.44
N LEU A 9 3.84 2.80 -5.57
CA LEU A 9 3.76 1.36 -5.71
C LEU A 9 4.94 0.91 -6.60
N GLY A 10 5.59 -0.20 -6.26
CA GLY A 10 6.64 -0.84 -7.06
C GLY A 10 6.25 -2.28 -7.43
N LEU A 11 6.38 -2.61 -8.70
CA LEU A 11 6.21 -3.92 -9.34
C LEU A 11 7.58 -4.57 -9.58
N VAL A 12 7.67 -5.90 -9.50
CA VAL A 12 8.82 -6.70 -9.95
C VAL A 12 8.37 -7.63 -11.07
N ALA A 13 9.08 -7.58 -12.20
CA ALA A 13 8.96 -8.48 -13.33
C ALA A 13 10.02 -9.60 -13.25
N LEU A 14 9.69 -10.81 -13.71
CA LEU A 14 10.67 -11.91 -13.87
C LEU A 14 10.42 -12.68 -15.17
N ALA A 15 11.44 -12.67 -16.03
CA ALA A 15 11.51 -13.32 -17.33
C ALA A 15 11.87 -14.82 -17.20
N ALA A 16 11.26 -15.67 -18.03
CA ALA A 16 11.55 -17.10 -18.11
C ALA A 16 12.41 -17.42 -19.34
N ALA A 17 13.52 -18.11 -19.14
CA ALA A 17 14.31 -18.76 -20.19
C ALA A 17 14.29 -20.28 -19.98
N ALA A 18 13.77 -21.02 -20.96
CA ALA A 18 13.70 -22.47 -20.98
C ALA A 18 14.96 -23.09 -21.61
N SER A 19 15.44 -24.21 -21.08
CA SER A 19 16.32 -25.14 -21.81
C SER A 19 16.14 -26.57 -21.29
N PHE A 20 15.77 -27.47 -22.22
CA PHE A 20 15.56 -28.90 -22.06
C PHE A 20 16.89 -29.67 -22.03
N ILE A 21 17.06 -30.66 -21.14
CA ILE A 21 17.82 -31.90 -21.43
C ILE A 21 17.14 -33.11 -20.77
N SER A 22 16.93 -34.12 -21.60
CA SER A 22 16.29 -35.42 -21.42
C SER A 22 17.12 -36.45 -20.63
N VAL A 23 16.44 -37.33 -19.86
CA VAL A 23 16.93 -38.65 -19.41
C VAL A 23 15.89 -39.69 -19.84
N PRO A 24 16.31 -40.90 -20.27
CA PRO A 24 15.68 -42.07 -19.66
C PRO A 24 16.60 -43.30 -19.55
N THR A 25 16.41 -44.12 -18.51
CA THR A 25 16.34 -45.61 -18.62
C THR A 25 15.88 -46.27 -17.30
N THR A 26 14.59 -46.67 -17.29
CA THR A 26 13.99 -47.97 -16.91
C THR A 26 14.66 -48.95 -15.93
N THR A 27 13.98 -49.21 -14.78
CA THR A 27 13.40 -50.48 -14.21
C THR A 27 14.10 -51.84 -14.44
N PRO A 28 14.05 -52.85 -13.50
CA PRO A 28 12.79 -53.38 -12.93
C PRO A 28 12.79 -53.98 -11.49
N ALA A 29 11.57 -54.22 -10.99
CA ALA A 29 11.19 -55.00 -9.80
C ALA A 29 11.67 -56.47 -9.88
N ALA A 30 11.74 -57.31 -8.84
CA ALA A 30 10.94 -57.46 -7.63
C ALA A 30 11.68 -58.37 -6.62
N ALA A 31 11.25 -58.39 -5.34
CA ALA A 31 10.95 -59.60 -4.55
C ALA A 31 11.00 -59.35 -3.03
N SER A 32 9.94 -59.76 -2.31
CA SER A 32 9.96 -60.16 -0.89
C SER A 32 10.33 -61.65 -0.77
N PRO A 33 10.40 -62.29 0.42
CA PRO A 33 10.52 -61.81 1.81
C PRO A 33 11.64 -62.55 2.60
N ALA A 34 11.92 -62.14 3.85
CA ALA A 34 11.94 -63.02 5.04
C ALA A 34 12.55 -62.31 6.27
N THR A 35 11.94 -62.55 7.42
CA THR A 35 12.09 -61.83 8.70
C THR A 35 12.94 -62.59 9.72
N THR A 36 13.57 -61.82 10.63
CA THR A 36 13.99 -62.13 12.04
C THR A 36 15.14 -63.14 12.25
N VAL A 37 16.14 -62.91 13.13
CA VAL A 37 16.07 -62.66 14.59
C VAL A 37 17.27 -61.84 15.15
N ALA A 38 16.94 -60.83 15.99
CA ALA A 38 17.50 -60.29 17.27
C ALA A 38 18.94 -60.62 17.75
N ALA A 39 19.68 -59.81 18.55
CA ALA A 39 19.51 -58.50 19.19
C ALA A 39 20.89 -57.95 19.65
N ALA A 40 21.02 -56.64 19.70
CA ALA A 40 21.77 -55.90 20.72
C ALA A 40 21.01 -54.58 20.98
N THR A 41 20.83 -54.21 22.24
CA THR A 41 20.26 -52.93 22.70
C THR A 41 21.32 -52.38 23.68
N PRO A 42 21.65 -51.07 23.79
CA PRO A 42 20.93 -49.84 23.44
C PRO A 42 21.87 -48.81 22.71
N PRO A 43 21.52 -47.53 22.44
CA PRO A 43 21.08 -46.54 23.42
C PRO A 43 19.56 -46.56 23.49
N SER A 44 19.01 -46.37 24.69
CA SER A 44 17.76 -45.64 24.77
C SER A 44 18.07 -44.30 24.11
N PRO A 45 17.38 -43.89 23.04
CA PRO A 45 17.04 -42.49 22.96
C PRO A 45 15.98 -42.32 24.06
N GLY A 46 16.34 -42.15 25.33
CA GLY A 46 17.45 -41.33 25.81
C GLY A 46 16.91 -39.94 25.69
N ASP A 47 16.27 -39.51 26.78
CA ASP A 47 15.32 -38.41 26.97
C ASP A 47 14.89 -37.65 25.71
N PRO A 48 13.57 -37.52 25.43
CA PRO A 48 13.13 -36.67 24.34
C PRO A 48 13.89 -35.35 24.42
N GLY A 49 14.59 -34.99 23.34
CA GLY A 49 15.13 -33.64 23.23
C GLY A 49 14.00 -32.65 23.46
N ALA A 50 14.36 -31.43 23.84
CA ALA A 50 13.38 -30.42 24.23
C ALA A 50 12.22 -30.38 23.23
N SER A 51 11.00 -30.44 23.77
CA SER A 51 9.78 -30.51 23.00
C SER A 51 9.04 -29.20 23.13
N VAL A 52 8.78 -28.56 22.00
CA VAL A 52 8.19 -27.22 21.93
C VAL A 52 6.84 -27.33 21.25
N THR A 53 5.78 -26.90 21.91
CA THR A 53 4.51 -26.67 21.22
C THR A 53 4.47 -25.25 20.68
N LEU A 54 4.28 -25.11 19.37
CA LEU A 54 4.23 -23.83 18.66
C LEU A 54 2.89 -23.13 18.87
N ILE A 55 2.80 -21.86 18.44
CA ILE A 55 1.57 -21.05 18.49
C ILE A 55 0.39 -21.67 17.70
N THR A 56 0.68 -22.56 16.75
CA THR A 56 -0.33 -23.35 16.01
C THR A 56 -0.95 -24.47 16.84
N GLY A 57 -0.38 -24.79 18.01
CA GLY A 57 -0.71 -25.98 18.80
C GLY A 57 0.02 -27.25 18.35
N ASP A 58 0.92 -27.15 17.36
CA ASP A 58 1.74 -28.27 16.91
C ASP A 58 2.95 -28.48 17.83
N LYS A 59 3.14 -29.71 18.28
CA LYS A 59 4.24 -30.16 19.12
C LYS A 59 5.43 -30.65 18.30
N VAL A 60 6.53 -29.92 18.41
CA VAL A 60 7.84 -30.25 17.84
C VAL A 60 8.65 -31.05 18.86
N THR A 61 9.31 -32.13 18.43
CA THR A 61 10.24 -32.91 19.24
C THR A 61 11.58 -32.99 18.53
N THR A 62 12.65 -32.58 19.21
CA THR A 62 14.02 -32.66 18.70
C THR A 62 14.68 -33.98 19.11
N THR A 63 15.50 -34.57 18.24
CA THR A 63 16.31 -35.76 18.55
C THR A 63 17.76 -35.37 18.79
N ALA A 64 18.48 -36.14 19.61
CA ALA A 64 19.85 -35.81 20.04
C ALA A 64 20.90 -35.73 18.89
N ASP A 65 20.55 -36.20 17.70
CA ASP A 65 21.31 -36.12 16.45
C ASP A 65 20.89 -34.95 15.53
N GLY A 66 19.98 -34.07 15.98
CA GLY A 66 19.58 -32.86 15.28
C GLY A 66 18.43 -33.03 14.29
N GLY A 67 17.71 -34.16 14.34
CA GLY A 67 16.46 -34.38 13.62
C GLY A 67 15.26 -33.75 14.33
N VAL A 68 14.20 -33.44 13.58
CA VAL A 68 12.99 -32.79 14.11
C VAL A 68 11.75 -33.56 13.66
N GLN A 69 10.81 -33.81 14.57
CA GLN A 69 9.47 -34.33 14.27
C GLN A 69 8.41 -33.35 14.75
N VAL A 70 7.37 -33.11 13.95
CA VAL A 70 6.25 -32.22 14.32
C VAL A 70 4.95 -33.01 14.31
N ARG A 71 4.17 -32.86 15.38
CA ARG A 71 2.87 -33.49 15.56
C ARG A 71 1.82 -32.44 15.88
N ASP A 72 0.62 -32.55 15.35
CA ASP A 72 -0.50 -31.68 15.68
C ASP A 72 -0.98 -31.85 17.12
N SER A 73 -1.92 -30.99 17.54
CA SER A 73 -2.51 -31.00 18.88
C SER A 73 -3.27 -32.28 19.26
N GLN A 74 -3.55 -33.17 18.29
CA GLN A 74 -4.13 -34.50 18.51
C GLN A 74 -3.08 -35.62 18.55
N GLY A 75 -1.79 -35.28 18.38
CA GLY A 75 -0.66 -36.22 18.38
C GLY A 75 -0.32 -36.85 17.02
N GLY A 76 -0.99 -36.41 15.94
CA GLY A 76 -0.78 -36.88 14.56
C GLY A 76 0.38 -36.15 13.87
N LEU A 77 1.15 -36.81 12.99
CA LEU A 77 2.26 -36.16 12.28
C LEU A 77 1.72 -35.10 11.30
N THR A 78 2.34 -33.91 11.29
CA THR A 78 1.96 -32.78 10.40
C THR A 78 3.14 -32.33 9.53
N GLY A 79 2.84 -31.64 8.43
CA GLY A 79 3.81 -31.17 7.43
C GLY A 79 4.46 -29.85 7.83
N PHE A 80 5.78 -29.79 7.73
CA PHE A 80 6.56 -28.62 8.12
C PHE A 80 7.75 -28.41 7.17
N LEU A 81 8.22 -27.17 7.10
CA LEU A 81 9.50 -26.80 6.53
C LEU A 81 10.49 -26.60 7.69
N SER A 82 11.61 -27.31 7.70
CA SER A 82 12.71 -27.00 8.63
C SER A 82 13.86 -26.32 7.90
N LYS A 83 14.43 -25.28 8.52
CA LYS A 83 15.60 -24.57 8.01
C LYS A 83 16.63 -24.43 9.13
N ARG A 84 17.90 -24.64 8.81
CA ARG A 84 19.02 -24.24 9.67
C ARG A 84 19.64 -22.96 9.14
N LYS A 85 19.78 -21.97 10.03
CA LYS A 85 20.42 -20.68 9.75
C LYS A 85 21.29 -20.33 10.95
N ASP A 86 22.58 -20.11 10.74
CA ASP A 86 23.55 -19.67 11.76
C ASP A 86 23.69 -20.55 13.03
N GLY A 87 23.24 -21.82 12.97
CA GLY A 87 23.25 -22.75 14.11
C GLY A 87 21.87 -23.03 14.70
N ASP A 88 20.90 -22.16 14.44
CA ASP A 88 19.52 -22.24 14.95
C ASP A 88 18.64 -23.09 14.03
N THR A 89 17.66 -23.77 14.61
CA THR A 89 16.76 -24.70 13.92
C THR A 89 15.34 -24.15 13.91
N TYR A 90 14.91 -23.66 12.76
CA TYR A 90 13.56 -23.16 12.52
C TYR A 90 12.65 -24.27 11.99
N VAL A 91 11.41 -24.29 12.44
CA VAL A 91 10.41 -25.30 12.10
C VAL A 91 9.08 -24.61 11.84
N TYR A 92 8.73 -24.49 10.56
CA TYR A 92 7.55 -23.79 10.09
C TYR A 92 6.46 -24.78 9.67
N PRO A 93 5.36 -24.92 10.42
CA PRO A 93 4.15 -25.55 9.92
C PRO A 93 3.70 -24.89 8.60
N HIS A 94 3.29 -25.67 7.58
CA HIS A 94 2.99 -25.11 6.25
C HIS A 94 1.85 -24.07 6.23
N ASP A 95 0.95 -24.13 7.20
CA ASP A 95 -0.13 -23.19 7.53
C ASP A 95 0.31 -21.86 8.14
N VAL A 96 1.60 -21.65 8.39
CA VAL A 96 2.08 -20.33 8.86
C VAL A 96 2.84 -19.56 7.78
N LEU A 97 3.29 -20.23 6.72
CA LEU A 97 4.14 -19.65 5.68
C LEU A 97 3.54 -18.41 4.98
N PRO A 98 2.23 -18.32 4.64
CA PRO A 98 1.68 -17.09 4.05
C PRO A 98 1.62 -15.91 5.02
N TYR A 99 1.52 -16.20 6.31
CA TYR A 99 1.49 -15.18 7.35
C TYR A 99 2.90 -14.69 7.68
N LEU A 100 3.92 -15.55 7.55
CA LEU A 100 5.32 -15.13 7.55
C LEU A 100 5.66 -14.29 6.31
N ALA A 101 5.25 -14.74 5.11
CA ALA A 101 5.53 -14.04 3.85
C ALA A 101 4.82 -12.67 3.71
N SER A 102 3.65 -12.51 4.33
CA SER A 102 2.92 -11.22 4.39
C SER A 102 3.41 -10.30 5.51
N GLY A 103 4.36 -10.75 6.33
CA GLY A 103 4.85 -10.03 7.51
C GLY A 103 3.86 -10.00 8.68
N LEU A 104 2.78 -10.79 8.65
CA LEU A 104 1.76 -10.85 9.71
C LEU A 104 2.23 -11.59 10.96
N LEU A 105 3.02 -12.66 10.82
CA LEU A 105 3.64 -13.39 11.93
C LEU A 105 5.13 -13.06 11.98
N ASP A 106 5.68 -12.99 13.19
CA ASP A 106 7.12 -12.93 13.42
C ASP A 106 7.77 -14.31 13.22
N ASP A 107 8.97 -14.33 12.62
CA ASP A 107 9.71 -15.55 12.24
C ASP A 107 10.22 -16.31 13.48
N ARG A 108 10.48 -15.58 14.57
CA ARG A 108 10.90 -16.14 15.87
C ARG A 108 9.86 -17.05 16.55
N LEU A 109 8.58 -16.95 16.17
CA LEU A 109 7.52 -17.86 16.66
C LEU A 109 7.76 -19.33 16.26
N PHE A 110 8.73 -19.57 15.38
CA PHE A 110 9.05 -20.87 14.79
C PHE A 110 10.53 -21.24 14.92
N ASP A 111 11.32 -20.47 15.67
CA ASP A 111 12.70 -20.81 16.01
C ASP A 111 12.70 -21.77 17.21
N VAL A 112 12.86 -23.07 16.95
CA VAL A 112 12.80 -24.10 18.00
C VAL A 112 14.04 -24.03 18.89
N THR A 113 15.17 -23.53 18.38
CA THR A 113 16.35 -23.31 19.20
C THR A 113 16.09 -22.17 20.20
N GLU A 114 15.62 -21.02 19.72
CA GLU A 114 15.33 -19.83 20.55
C GLU A 114 14.21 -20.10 21.58
N LEU A 115 13.11 -20.79 21.18
CA LEU A 115 12.01 -21.13 22.09
C LEU A 115 12.42 -22.09 23.22
N VAL A 116 13.34 -23.01 22.96
CA VAL A 116 13.91 -23.88 24.01
C VAL A 116 14.85 -23.10 24.91
N GLU A 117 15.72 -22.27 24.35
CA GLU A 117 16.67 -21.44 25.11
C GLU A 117 15.97 -20.43 26.02
N ASP A 118 14.84 -19.86 25.57
CA ASP A 118 14.00 -18.98 26.36
C ASP A 118 13.10 -19.72 27.35
N GLY A 119 13.11 -21.06 27.39
CA GLY A 119 12.28 -21.86 28.29
C GLY A 119 10.77 -21.75 27.99
N TYR A 120 10.42 -21.63 26.71
CA TYR A 120 9.05 -21.75 26.20
C TYR A 120 8.74 -23.15 25.65
N ASP A 121 9.61 -24.12 25.90
CA ASP A 121 9.35 -25.52 25.66
C ASP A 121 8.34 -26.09 26.67
N ASP A 122 7.71 -27.21 26.31
CA ASP A 122 6.62 -27.83 27.06
C ASP A 122 6.99 -28.27 28.48
N ALA A 123 8.29 -28.42 28.76
CA ALA A 123 8.79 -28.77 30.08
C ALA A 123 8.84 -27.57 31.04
N HIS A 124 8.96 -26.35 30.51
CA HIS A 124 9.18 -25.13 31.30
C HIS A 124 8.01 -24.13 31.22
N SER A 125 7.25 -24.12 30.12
CA SER A 125 6.04 -23.29 29.95
C SER A 125 4.90 -24.06 29.28
N ASN A 126 3.66 -23.74 29.64
CA ASN A 126 2.45 -24.22 28.96
C ASN A 126 1.73 -23.11 28.19
N ARG A 127 2.40 -21.96 28.04
CA ARG A 127 1.92 -20.77 27.34
C ARG A 127 3.04 -20.08 26.57
N ILE A 128 2.67 -19.44 25.47
CA ILE A 128 3.55 -18.60 24.64
C ILE A 128 3.11 -17.14 24.80
N PRO A 129 3.98 -16.24 25.26
CA PRO A 129 3.70 -14.81 25.29
C PRO A 129 3.84 -14.20 23.88
N LEU A 130 2.95 -13.25 23.54
CA LEU A 130 2.82 -12.61 22.23
C LEU A 130 2.55 -11.10 22.35
N ILE A 131 3.08 -10.31 21.42
CA ILE A 131 2.72 -8.89 21.22
C ILE A 131 1.88 -8.79 19.93
N VAL A 132 0.70 -8.18 19.99
CA VAL A 132 -0.19 -8.01 18.84
C VAL A 132 -0.32 -6.53 18.52
N THR A 133 0.33 -6.00 17.47
CA THR A 133 0.14 -4.59 17.05
C THR A 133 -1.13 -4.42 16.22
N TYR A 134 -1.73 -3.23 16.20
CA TYR A 134 -2.96 -2.86 15.48
C TYR A 134 -2.69 -1.73 14.44
N THR A 135 -3.66 -1.47 13.56
CA THR A 135 -3.60 -0.63 12.35
C THR A 135 -4.07 0.80 12.63
N SER A 136 -4.70 1.04 13.79
CA SER A 136 -5.10 2.37 14.27
C SER A 136 -5.31 2.41 15.79
N ALA A 137 -5.16 3.59 16.42
CA ALA A 137 -5.38 3.79 17.86
C ALA A 137 -6.85 3.53 18.29
N THR A 138 -7.82 3.66 17.38
CA THR A 138 -9.24 3.36 17.62
C THR A 138 -9.48 1.87 17.80
N ALA A 139 -8.73 1.03 17.07
CA ALA A 139 -8.82 -0.42 17.16
C ALA A 139 -8.08 -0.97 18.39
N ALA A 140 -6.95 -0.37 18.79
CA ALA A 140 -6.25 -0.69 20.04
C ALA A 140 -7.16 -0.48 21.28
N LYS A 141 -7.98 0.58 21.28
CA LYS A 141 -8.93 0.89 22.38
C LYS A 141 -10.17 -0.02 22.43
N ALA A 142 -10.42 -0.86 21.43
CA ALA A 142 -11.63 -1.67 21.35
C ALA A 142 -11.71 -2.80 22.40
N ARG A 143 -10.66 -3.05 23.21
CA ARG A 143 -10.59 -4.10 24.25
C ARG A 143 -11.21 -5.43 23.79
N VAL A 144 -10.72 -5.95 22.67
CA VAL A 144 -11.16 -7.26 22.15
C VAL A 144 -10.73 -8.35 23.15
N ALA A 145 -11.70 -9.09 23.68
CA ALA A 145 -11.43 -10.31 24.44
C ALA A 145 -11.09 -11.43 23.44
N TRP A 146 -9.83 -11.83 23.40
CA TRP A 146 -9.32 -12.89 22.54
C TRP A 146 -9.63 -14.28 23.10
N THR A 147 -9.92 -15.26 22.25
CA THR A 147 -10.22 -16.64 22.68
C THR A 147 -8.90 -17.41 22.79
N GLY A 148 -8.63 -18.08 23.92
CA GLY A 148 -7.37 -18.80 24.14
C GLY A 148 -6.18 -17.91 24.54
N ALA A 149 -6.42 -16.61 24.70
CA ALA A 149 -5.45 -15.66 25.25
C ALA A 149 -5.84 -15.21 26.66
N ALA A 150 -4.84 -15.02 27.50
CA ALA A 150 -4.93 -14.50 28.85
C ALA A 150 -3.92 -13.34 29.02
N ASP A 151 -4.03 -12.61 30.14
CA ASP A 151 -3.11 -11.53 30.49
C ASP A 151 -2.99 -10.45 29.40
N VAL A 152 -4.13 -10.14 28.76
CA VAL A 152 -4.21 -9.12 27.70
C VAL A 152 -3.95 -7.75 28.30
N ARG A 153 -2.82 -7.23 27.89
CA ARG A 153 -2.10 -6.08 28.40
C ARG A 153 -2.04 -5.08 27.25
N PRO A 154 -2.99 -4.13 27.13
CA PRO A 154 -3.07 -3.25 25.96
C PRO A 154 -1.72 -2.57 25.75
N LEU A 155 -1.25 -2.44 24.50
CA LEU A 155 -0.03 -1.81 24.01
C LEU A 155 -0.43 -0.52 23.19
N ASP A 156 -0.82 0.63 23.73
CA ASP A 156 -1.05 1.90 22.99
C ASP A 156 0.06 2.62 22.16
N SER A 157 1.36 2.67 22.52
CA SER A 157 2.41 3.50 21.91
C SER A 157 2.95 2.98 20.56
N ILE A 158 2.93 1.67 20.34
CA ILE A 158 3.03 0.91 19.10
C ILE A 158 1.64 0.45 18.63
N GLY A 159 0.59 0.79 19.38
CA GLY A 159 -0.81 0.55 19.05
C GLY A 159 -1.13 -0.94 18.94
N GLY A 160 -0.55 -1.80 19.80
CA GLY A 160 -0.85 -3.20 20.06
C GLY A 160 -1.53 -3.61 21.38
N ALA A 161 -1.34 -4.89 21.78
CA ALA A 161 -1.62 -5.50 23.09
C ALA A 161 -0.71 -6.73 23.31
N ALA A 162 -0.05 -6.85 24.47
CA ALA A 162 0.65 -8.06 24.89
C ALA A 162 -0.36 -9.07 25.44
N LEU A 163 -0.17 -10.36 25.20
CA LEU A 163 -1.05 -11.42 25.67
C LEU A 163 -0.31 -12.75 25.75
N THR A 164 -0.67 -13.63 26.67
CA THR A 164 -0.18 -15.00 26.70
C THR A 164 -1.21 -15.94 26.10
N VAL A 165 -0.76 -16.91 25.30
CA VAL A 165 -1.65 -17.90 24.67
C VAL A 165 -1.30 -19.29 25.16
N ASP A 166 -2.31 -20.10 25.37
CA ASP A 166 -2.08 -21.51 25.69
C ASP A 166 -1.60 -22.30 24.46
N HIS A 167 -0.96 -23.44 24.71
CA HIS A 167 -0.44 -24.34 23.68
C HIS A 167 -1.54 -25.06 22.87
N SER A 168 -2.81 -24.62 22.95
CA SER A 168 -3.91 -25.28 22.25
C SER A 168 -4.09 -24.86 20.78
N GLY A 169 -3.39 -23.81 20.34
CA GLY A 169 -3.53 -23.25 18.99
C GLY A 169 -4.83 -22.48 18.75
N THR A 170 -5.72 -22.43 19.75
CA THR A 170 -7.04 -21.78 19.64
C THR A 170 -6.94 -20.27 19.46
N PHE A 171 -5.92 -19.63 20.03
CA PHE A 171 -5.69 -18.22 19.82
C PHE A 171 -5.40 -17.88 18.36
N LEU A 172 -4.39 -18.52 17.76
CA LEU A 172 -4.06 -18.31 16.37
C LEU A 172 -5.28 -18.67 15.53
N ALA A 173 -5.91 -19.82 15.77
CA ALA A 173 -7.15 -20.20 15.11
C ALA A 173 -8.32 -19.21 15.30
N SER A 174 -8.33 -18.39 16.34
CA SER A 174 -9.33 -17.31 16.54
C SER A 174 -9.01 -16.06 15.73
N ILE A 175 -7.72 -15.79 15.48
CA ILE A 175 -7.25 -14.66 14.67
C ILE A 175 -7.20 -15.02 13.20
N VAL A 176 -6.43 -16.06 12.85
CA VAL A 176 -6.31 -16.51 11.48
C VAL A 176 -7.53 -17.32 11.02
N GLY A 177 -8.47 -17.64 11.92
CA GLY A 177 -9.53 -18.59 11.60
C GLY A 177 -8.94 -19.95 11.15
N PRO A 178 -9.77 -20.90 10.74
CA PRO A 178 -9.30 -21.96 9.86
C PRO A 178 -8.98 -21.41 8.44
N LYS A 179 -8.93 -20.07 8.23
CA LYS A 179 -9.21 -19.39 6.95
C LYS A 179 -8.47 -18.04 6.69
N PRO A 180 -7.53 -17.90 5.72
CA PRO A 180 -6.73 -16.70 5.33
C PRO A 180 -7.45 -15.38 5.15
N ASN A 181 -8.76 -15.45 5.06
CA ASN A 181 -9.60 -14.33 4.75
C ASN A 181 -10.32 -13.83 5.99
N ALA A 182 -10.79 -14.71 6.89
CA ALA A 182 -11.19 -14.35 8.25
C ALA A 182 -10.07 -13.64 9.03
N VAL A 183 -8.81 -13.90 8.66
CA VAL A 183 -7.61 -13.19 9.14
C VAL A 183 -7.70 -11.72 8.79
N ARG A 184 -7.88 -11.37 7.50
CA ARG A 184 -8.03 -9.98 7.08
C ARG A 184 -9.25 -9.31 7.69
N SER A 185 -10.36 -9.99 7.99
CA SER A 185 -11.50 -9.37 8.69
C SER A 185 -11.37 -9.31 10.20
N ASN A 186 -10.81 -10.30 10.89
CA ASN A 186 -10.61 -10.26 12.35
C ASN A 186 -9.42 -9.37 12.70
N LEU A 187 -8.38 -9.33 11.86
CA LEU A 187 -7.31 -8.34 11.92
C LEU A 187 -7.80 -6.95 11.49
N VAL A 188 -8.74 -6.79 10.55
CA VAL A 188 -9.27 -5.43 10.23
C VAL A 188 -10.34 -4.98 11.25
N ALA A 189 -11.11 -5.91 11.83
CA ALA A 189 -12.15 -5.66 12.84
C ALA A 189 -11.60 -5.51 14.27
N ALA A 190 -10.60 -6.32 14.65
CA ALA A 190 -9.81 -6.07 15.86
C ALA A 190 -8.72 -5.03 15.62
N GLY A 191 -8.39 -4.75 14.36
CA GLY A 191 -7.36 -3.83 13.92
C GLY A 191 -5.95 -4.40 13.82
N VAL A 192 -5.66 -5.68 14.12
CA VAL A 192 -4.29 -6.22 14.22
C VAL A 192 -3.47 -6.05 12.92
N LYS A 193 -2.31 -5.41 13.05
CA LYS A 193 -1.27 -5.18 12.05
C LYS A 193 -0.24 -6.32 11.99
N LYS A 194 0.22 -6.85 13.13
CA LYS A 194 1.21 -7.94 13.21
C LYS A 194 1.15 -8.66 14.57
N ILE A 195 1.33 -9.98 14.57
CA ILE A 195 1.53 -10.80 15.78
C ILE A 195 3.02 -11.12 15.88
N TRP A 196 3.63 -10.63 16.93
CA TRP A 196 5.01 -10.85 17.28
C TRP A 196 5.09 -11.91 18.38
N LEU A 197 6.15 -12.72 18.37
CA LEU A 197 6.55 -13.38 19.62
C LEU A 197 6.80 -12.24 20.61
N ASP A 198 6.12 -12.24 21.75
CA ASP A 198 6.63 -11.50 22.91
C ASP A 198 7.76 -12.37 23.38
N GLY A 199 8.89 -12.28 22.67
CA GLY A 199 10.07 -13.06 22.99
C GLY A 199 10.28 -12.93 24.48
N LYS A 200 11.00 -13.89 25.10
CA LYS A 200 11.83 -13.34 26.14
C LYS A 200 12.76 -12.43 25.32
N ALA A 201 12.46 -11.15 25.34
CA ALA A 201 13.46 -10.28 25.89
C ALA A 201 13.86 -11.02 27.15
N LYS A 202 14.92 -11.81 27.04
CA LYS A 202 15.70 -12.07 28.21
C LYS A 202 15.86 -10.70 28.81
N SER A 203 15.66 -10.64 30.11
CA SER A 203 15.69 -9.40 30.84
C SER A 203 17.06 -8.80 30.72
N THR A 204 17.22 -8.03 29.67
CA THR A 204 18.52 -7.88 29.11
C THR A 204 18.51 -6.57 28.32
N LEU A 205 18.00 -5.52 28.96
CA LEU A 205 18.89 -4.36 29.05
C LEU A 205 20.30 -4.89 29.33
N ALA A 206 20.48 -5.80 30.30
CA ALA A 206 21.66 -6.67 30.42
C ALA A 206 22.27 -7.35 29.14
N GLU A 207 21.58 -7.63 28.01
CA GLU A 207 22.06 -8.39 26.81
C GLU A 207 22.17 -7.45 25.64
N SER A 208 21.28 -6.48 25.47
CA SER A 208 21.54 -5.34 24.58
C SER A 208 22.73 -4.54 25.12
N THR A 209 22.81 -4.32 26.43
CA THR A 209 23.99 -3.80 27.13
C THR A 209 25.15 -4.80 27.10
N ALA A 210 24.96 -6.12 27.25
CA ALA A 210 26.08 -7.08 27.11
C ALA A 210 26.55 -7.22 25.67
N GLN A 211 25.67 -7.06 24.69
CA GLN A 211 25.98 -7.08 23.27
C GLN A 211 27.00 -5.99 23.02
N ILE A 212 26.80 -4.79 23.56
CA ILE A 212 27.77 -3.68 23.52
C ILE A 212 28.82 -3.71 24.64
N SER A 213 28.94 -4.79 25.40
CA SER A 213 29.93 -4.96 26.47
C SER A 213 29.86 -3.95 27.64
N ALA A 214 28.70 -3.37 27.96
CA ALA A 214 28.56 -2.46 29.10
C ALA A 214 28.77 -3.12 30.48
N PRO A 215 28.33 -4.37 30.74
CA PRO A 215 28.58 -5.04 32.02
C PRO A 215 30.05 -5.16 32.42
N GLN A 216 30.95 -5.26 31.44
CA GLN A 216 32.40 -5.27 31.66
C GLN A 216 32.89 -3.91 32.17
N VAL A 217 32.24 -2.81 31.76
CA VAL A 217 32.52 -1.47 32.29
C VAL A 217 31.99 -1.34 33.71
N TRP A 218 30.77 -1.79 34.00
CA TRP A 218 30.22 -1.72 35.36
C TRP A 218 31.06 -2.49 36.40
N GLN A 219 31.74 -3.56 35.99
CA GLN A 219 32.66 -4.33 36.84
C GLN A 219 33.89 -3.53 37.29
N THR A 220 34.25 -2.43 36.60
CA THR A 220 35.32 -1.52 37.05
C THR A 220 34.84 -0.52 38.11
N GLY A 221 33.52 -0.46 38.35
CA GLY A 221 32.86 0.50 39.24
C GLY A 221 32.28 1.72 38.51
N ASP A 222 32.49 1.84 37.20
CA ASP A 222 31.93 2.94 36.40
C ASP A 222 30.47 2.65 36.01
N THR A 223 29.58 3.57 36.40
CA THR A 223 28.15 3.54 36.08
C THR A 223 27.70 4.81 35.36
N GLY A 224 28.62 5.71 34.98
CA GLY A 224 28.29 7.04 34.45
C GLY A 224 28.03 8.08 35.55
N GLU A 225 28.41 7.80 36.80
CA GLU A 225 28.17 8.69 37.94
C GLU A 225 28.77 10.09 37.69
N GLY A 226 27.96 11.13 37.95
CA GLY A 226 28.38 12.52 37.80
C GLY A 226 28.30 13.09 36.38
N VAL A 227 27.82 12.33 35.39
CA VAL A 227 27.60 12.80 34.02
C VAL A 227 26.14 13.25 33.83
N ASP A 228 25.95 14.46 33.31
CA ASP A 228 24.65 15.00 32.93
C ASP A 228 24.32 14.66 31.46
N VAL A 229 23.19 13.99 31.26
CA VAL A 229 22.69 13.58 29.95
C VAL A 229 21.31 14.19 29.72
N ALA A 230 21.12 14.89 28.60
CA ALA A 230 19.80 15.37 28.19
C ALA A 230 19.11 14.39 27.25
N VAL A 231 17.80 14.23 27.39
CA VAL A 231 16.94 13.44 26.50
C VAL A 231 15.87 14.35 25.92
N LEU A 232 15.94 14.60 24.61
CA LEU A 232 14.94 15.40 23.89
C LEU A 232 13.99 14.48 23.14
N ASP A 233 12.78 14.29 23.67
CA ASP A 233 11.85 13.28 23.19
C ASP A 233 10.38 13.68 23.53
N THR A 234 9.52 12.70 23.75
CA THR A 234 8.09 12.80 24.03
C THR A 234 7.76 13.02 25.52
N GLY A 235 8.77 13.15 26.38
CA GLY A 235 8.62 13.43 27.82
C GLY A 235 9.23 12.34 28.71
N ILE A 236 8.84 12.31 29.98
CA ILE A 236 9.26 11.28 30.94
C ILE A 236 8.13 10.86 31.89
N ASP A 237 8.05 9.58 32.23
CA ASP A 237 7.41 9.10 33.45
C ASP A 237 8.42 9.05 34.61
N ALA A 238 8.62 10.20 35.26
CA ALA A 238 9.58 10.33 36.37
C ALA A 238 9.21 9.50 37.62
N ALA A 239 7.98 8.98 37.69
CA ALA A 239 7.55 8.11 38.79
C ALA A 239 7.80 6.62 38.51
N HIS A 240 8.25 6.27 37.31
CA HIS A 240 8.64 4.91 36.99
C HIS A 240 9.79 4.45 37.91
N PRO A 241 9.74 3.25 38.54
CA PRO A 241 10.73 2.86 39.55
C PRO A 241 12.17 2.92 39.05
N ASP A 242 12.42 2.62 37.77
CA ASP A 242 13.76 2.65 37.17
C ASP A 242 14.33 4.06 37.00
N LEU A 243 13.46 5.07 36.93
CA LEU A 243 13.81 6.47 36.66
C LEU A 243 13.58 7.36 37.89
N ALA A 244 12.97 6.82 38.94
CA ALA A 244 12.74 7.50 40.19
C ALA A 244 14.08 7.94 40.80
N GLY A 245 14.27 9.25 40.93
CA GLY A 245 15.51 9.85 41.43
C GLY A 245 16.60 10.10 40.38
N GLN A 246 16.39 9.73 39.12
CA GLN A 246 17.35 9.97 38.03
C GLN A 246 17.18 11.32 37.33
N VAL A 247 15.96 11.88 37.36
CA VAL A 247 15.63 13.12 36.66
C VAL A 247 16.03 14.33 37.51
N ALA A 248 17.04 15.09 37.04
CA ALA A 248 17.53 16.30 37.68
C ALA A 248 16.71 17.55 37.28
N ALA A 249 16.33 17.65 36.02
CA ALA A 249 15.46 18.70 35.50
C ALA A 249 14.55 18.16 34.39
N ALA A 250 13.37 18.76 34.23
CA ALA A 250 12.47 18.45 33.12
C ALA A 250 11.71 19.70 32.67
N GLU A 251 11.62 19.91 31.35
CA GLU A 251 10.89 21.03 30.74
C GLU A 251 10.16 20.60 29.46
N SER A 252 9.00 21.20 29.19
CA SER A 252 8.23 20.94 27.96
C SER A 252 8.25 22.17 27.07
N PHE A 253 8.63 21.94 25.81
CA PHE A 253 8.64 22.93 24.73
C PHE A 253 7.40 22.80 23.84
N VAL A 254 6.52 21.83 24.13
CA VAL A 254 5.28 21.59 23.41
C VAL A 254 4.16 22.45 24.01
N PRO A 255 3.57 23.39 23.25
CA PRO A 255 2.54 24.28 23.79
C PRO A 255 1.33 23.54 24.35
N GLY A 256 1.00 23.82 25.61
CA GLY A 256 -0.17 23.26 26.28
C GLY A 256 -0.01 21.83 26.81
N GLN A 257 1.20 21.25 26.75
CA GLN A 257 1.49 19.93 27.32
C GLN A 257 2.48 20.04 28.48
N SER A 258 2.38 19.09 29.42
CA SER A 258 3.35 18.96 30.52
C SER A 258 4.50 18.04 30.10
N VAL A 259 5.53 17.91 30.93
CA VAL A 259 6.67 17.00 30.71
C VAL A 259 6.31 15.51 30.75
N GLN A 260 5.09 15.19 31.17
CA GLN A 260 4.61 13.81 31.25
C GLN A 260 4.64 13.15 29.88
N ASP A 261 5.07 11.89 29.87
CA ASP A 261 5.18 11.11 28.64
C ASP A 261 3.88 10.36 28.32
N GLY A 262 2.93 11.07 27.71
CA GLY A 262 1.69 10.49 27.21
C GLY A 262 1.86 9.65 25.95
N LYS A 263 3.05 9.67 25.31
CA LYS A 263 3.37 8.82 24.16
C LYS A 263 4.16 7.57 24.53
N GLY A 264 4.91 7.59 25.63
CA GLY A 264 5.68 6.46 26.17
C GLY A 264 7.10 6.29 25.63
N HIS A 265 7.42 6.93 24.51
CA HIS A 265 8.70 6.73 23.80
C HIS A 265 9.88 7.35 24.56
N GLY A 266 9.71 8.54 25.16
CA GLY A 266 10.77 9.24 25.87
C GLY A 266 11.18 8.53 27.16
N THR A 267 10.22 7.92 27.85
CA THR A 267 10.46 7.08 29.03
C THR A 267 11.27 5.85 28.68
N HIS A 268 10.91 5.20 27.56
CA HIS A 268 11.63 4.05 27.04
C HIS A 268 13.10 4.42 26.74
N VAL A 269 13.31 5.46 25.95
CA VAL A 269 14.63 6.00 25.59
C VAL A 269 15.47 6.38 26.81
N ALA A 270 14.90 7.13 27.75
CA ALA A 270 15.60 7.58 28.96
C ALA A 270 16.08 6.41 29.83
N SER A 271 15.29 5.34 29.92
CA SER A 271 15.64 4.16 30.71
C SER A 271 16.73 3.28 30.08
N ILE A 272 16.83 3.24 28.75
CA ILE A 272 17.96 2.58 28.07
C ILE A 272 19.29 3.24 28.47
N ILE A 273 19.28 4.56 28.68
CA ILE A 273 20.44 5.33 29.14
C ILE A 273 20.69 5.07 30.62
N ALA A 274 19.77 5.46 31.51
CA ALA A 274 20.04 5.59 32.94
C ALA A 274 19.01 4.88 33.84
N GLY A 275 18.25 3.92 33.30
CA GLY A 275 17.35 3.09 34.10
C GLY A 275 18.11 2.31 35.17
N THR A 276 17.68 2.38 36.43
CA THR A 276 18.33 1.66 37.54
C THR A 276 18.05 0.16 37.55
N GLY A 277 17.06 -0.30 36.78
CA GLY A 277 16.52 -1.66 36.87
C GLY A 277 15.76 -1.93 38.17
N ALA A 278 15.39 -0.92 38.96
CA ALA A 278 14.74 -1.11 40.25
C ALA A 278 13.45 -1.94 40.17
N ALA A 279 12.64 -1.78 39.12
CA ALA A 279 11.41 -2.55 38.92
C ALA A 279 11.67 -4.04 38.57
N SER A 280 12.87 -4.38 38.12
CA SER A 280 13.30 -5.75 37.79
C SER A 280 14.30 -6.35 38.79
N GLY A 281 14.63 -5.64 39.88
CA GLY A 281 15.66 -6.07 40.83
C GLY A 281 17.08 -5.97 40.29
N GLY A 282 17.33 -5.00 39.40
CA GLY A 282 18.64 -4.69 38.80
C GLY A 282 18.95 -5.44 37.50
N LYS A 283 17.98 -6.13 36.90
CA LYS A 283 18.21 -6.90 35.67
C LYS A 283 18.09 -6.04 34.40
N GLU A 284 17.07 -5.18 34.34
CA GLU A 284 16.88 -4.19 33.27
C GLU A 284 17.60 -2.88 33.62
N GLN A 285 18.91 -2.94 33.84
CA GLN A 285 19.71 -1.77 34.16
C GLN A 285 20.31 -1.13 32.90
N GLY A 286 20.06 0.18 32.70
CA GLY A 286 20.52 0.96 31.55
C GLY A 286 22.02 1.00 31.43
N VAL A 287 22.50 1.47 30.28
CA VAL A 287 23.94 1.47 29.97
C VAL A 287 24.76 2.30 30.98
N ALA A 288 24.25 3.45 31.40
CA ALA A 288 24.86 4.37 32.37
C ALA A 288 23.88 4.70 33.53
N PRO A 289 23.65 3.74 34.43
CA PRO A 289 22.63 3.83 35.47
C PRO A 289 22.96 4.82 36.61
N GLY A 290 24.17 5.36 36.65
CA GLY A 290 24.59 6.44 37.56
C GLY A 290 24.50 7.84 36.94
N ALA A 291 24.15 7.96 35.66
CA ALA A 291 24.04 9.25 34.98
C ALA A 291 22.78 10.02 35.40
N ARG A 292 22.87 11.36 35.44
CA ARG A 292 21.74 12.25 35.76
C ARG A 292 21.03 12.70 34.49
N LEU A 293 19.71 12.64 34.48
CA LEU A 293 18.90 12.95 33.30
C LEU A 293 18.28 14.35 33.33
N HIS A 294 18.36 15.06 32.21
CA HIS A 294 17.64 16.29 31.91
C HIS A 294 16.64 16.05 30.79
N ILE A 295 15.34 16.15 31.07
CA ILE A 295 14.30 15.74 30.11
C ILE A 295 13.69 16.96 29.42
N GLY A 296 13.86 17.06 28.10
CA GLY A 296 13.16 18.03 27.26
C GLY A 296 12.05 17.36 26.46
N LYS A 297 10.77 17.66 26.75
CA LYS A 297 9.67 17.24 25.89
C LYS A 297 9.58 18.17 24.68
N VAL A 298 9.99 17.68 23.52
CA VAL A 298 9.98 18.40 22.23
C VAL A 298 9.06 17.76 21.20
N LEU A 299 8.58 16.55 21.47
CA LEU A 299 7.53 15.86 20.72
C LEU A 299 6.27 15.76 21.58
N GLY A 300 5.10 15.98 20.99
CA GLY A 300 3.81 15.86 21.67
C GLY A 300 3.39 14.42 21.93
N ASP A 301 2.26 14.24 22.61
CA ASP A 301 1.66 12.91 22.87
C ASP A 301 1.25 12.14 21.58
N ASP A 302 1.19 12.82 20.43
CA ASP A 302 0.98 12.21 19.11
C ASP A 302 2.30 11.73 18.45
N GLY A 303 3.45 11.99 19.08
CA GLY A 303 4.78 11.66 18.59
C GLY A 303 5.37 12.69 17.63
N ASN A 304 4.71 13.82 17.37
CA ASN A 304 5.19 14.85 16.44
C ASN A 304 5.70 16.09 17.18
N GLY A 305 6.66 16.78 16.59
CA GLY A 305 7.18 18.05 17.12
C GLY A 305 7.55 19.01 15.99
N GLN A 306 7.71 20.29 16.34
CA GLN A 306 8.19 21.31 15.41
C GLN A 306 9.70 21.49 15.56
N ASP A 307 10.40 21.77 14.47
CA ASP A 307 11.83 22.10 14.48
C ASP A 307 12.17 23.17 15.52
N SER A 308 11.29 24.16 15.70
CA SER A 308 11.46 25.22 16.70
C SER A 308 11.44 24.72 18.15
N TRP A 309 10.59 23.75 18.47
CA TRP A 309 10.53 23.14 19.82
C TRP A 309 11.77 22.31 20.08
N ILE A 310 12.18 21.54 19.07
CA ILE A 310 13.36 20.69 19.12
C ILE A 310 14.62 21.55 19.32
N ILE A 311 14.81 22.60 18.52
CA ILE A 311 15.94 23.53 18.65
C ILE A 311 15.92 24.22 20.03
N SER A 312 14.75 24.67 20.51
CA SER A 312 14.66 25.27 21.85
C SER A 312 15.07 24.28 22.95
N GLY A 313 14.67 23.01 22.82
CA GLY A 313 15.12 21.94 23.71
C GLY A 313 16.62 21.66 23.62
N MET A 314 17.21 21.72 22.42
CA MET A 314 18.67 21.60 22.23
C MET A 314 19.41 22.71 22.98
N GLU A 315 18.97 23.96 22.81
CA GLU A 315 19.57 25.13 23.47
C GLU A 315 19.46 25.03 24.98
N TRP A 316 18.28 24.73 25.51
CA TRP A 316 18.05 24.51 26.94
C TRP A 316 18.95 23.41 27.51
N ALA A 317 19.06 22.27 26.81
CA ALA A 317 19.85 21.13 27.27
C ALA A 317 21.33 21.50 27.48
N VAL A 318 21.95 22.19 26.53
CA VAL A 318 23.39 22.46 26.59
C VAL A 318 23.76 23.81 27.20
N ARG A 319 22.89 24.83 27.10
CA ARG A 319 23.15 26.16 27.66
C ARG A 319 22.67 26.32 29.09
N ASP A 320 21.50 25.77 29.42
CA ASP A 320 20.88 25.98 30.73
C ASP A 320 21.16 24.82 31.67
N GLN A 321 21.03 23.58 31.17
CA GLN A 321 21.31 22.37 31.96
C GLN A 321 22.76 21.89 31.86
N HIS A 322 23.55 22.47 30.94
CA HIS A 322 24.95 22.11 30.69
C HIS A 322 25.17 20.60 30.46
N ALA A 323 24.20 19.93 29.83
CA ALA A 323 24.29 18.52 29.52
C ALA A 323 25.50 18.25 28.62
N ARG A 324 26.32 17.26 29.00
CA ARG A 324 27.53 16.90 28.25
C ARG A 324 27.20 16.07 27.02
N ILE A 325 26.11 15.32 27.09
CA ILE A 325 25.62 14.43 26.03
C ILE A 325 24.12 14.66 25.88
N VAL A 326 23.64 14.78 24.65
CA VAL A 326 22.22 14.98 24.32
C VAL A 326 21.77 13.84 23.42
N ASN A 327 20.79 13.06 23.89
CA ASN A 327 20.13 12.04 23.09
C ASN A 327 18.93 12.62 22.35
N MET A 328 18.85 12.37 21.05
CA MET A 328 17.74 12.77 20.20
C MET A 328 17.26 11.58 19.35
N SER A 329 16.24 10.89 19.85
CA SER A 329 15.64 9.73 19.18
C SER A 329 14.49 10.14 18.27
N LEU A 330 14.75 11.15 17.44
CA LEU A 330 13.78 11.82 16.58
C LEU A 330 14.40 12.17 15.23
N GLY A 331 13.57 12.51 14.24
CA GLY A 331 14.04 13.06 12.98
C GLY A 331 12.93 13.37 11.97
N ALA A 332 13.33 13.95 10.83
CA ALA A 332 12.47 14.29 9.69
C ALA A 332 13.11 13.83 8.37
N ASP A 333 12.59 14.32 7.24
CA ASP A 333 13.02 13.92 5.90
C ASP A 333 14.55 14.04 5.69
N PRO A 334 15.16 13.21 4.81
CA PRO A 334 16.58 13.32 4.48
C PRO A 334 16.98 14.68 3.90
N THR A 335 18.13 15.20 4.33
CA THR A 335 18.70 16.49 3.89
C THR A 335 20.20 16.35 3.61
N ASP A 336 20.83 17.42 3.13
CA ASP A 336 22.29 17.55 2.97
C ASP A 336 22.99 18.05 4.26
N GLY A 337 22.26 18.16 5.37
CA GLY A 337 22.77 18.68 6.64
C GLY A 337 22.78 20.22 6.74
N THR A 338 22.23 20.94 5.76
CA THR A 338 22.06 22.40 5.80
C THR A 338 20.70 22.87 6.34
N ASP A 339 19.87 21.93 6.81
CA ASP A 339 18.60 22.24 7.44
C ASP A 339 18.77 22.89 8.83
N PRO A 340 17.75 23.61 9.34
CA PRO A 340 17.86 24.36 10.59
C PRO A 340 18.27 23.54 11.82
N MET A 341 17.77 22.29 11.95
CA MET A 341 18.10 21.45 13.09
C MET A 341 19.54 20.95 13.01
N SER A 342 20.01 20.56 11.82
CA SER A 342 21.41 20.16 11.62
C SER A 342 22.38 21.31 11.87
N MET A 343 22.04 22.53 11.42
CA MET A 343 22.79 23.74 11.73
C MET A 343 22.85 24.02 13.23
N ALA A 344 21.73 23.85 13.95
CA ALA A 344 21.68 24.03 15.41
C ALA A 344 22.58 23.01 16.13
N VAL A 345 22.54 21.73 15.75
CA VAL A 345 23.43 20.70 16.33
C VAL A 345 24.90 21.06 16.11
N ASN A 346 25.29 21.41 14.88
CA ASN A 346 26.66 21.82 14.57
C ASN A 346 27.11 23.03 15.41
N GLN A 347 26.28 24.07 15.50
CA GLN A 347 26.58 25.29 16.24
C GLN A 347 26.70 25.02 17.75
N LEU A 348 25.73 24.31 18.34
CA LEU A 348 25.69 24.04 19.78
C LEU A 348 26.81 23.09 20.22
N SER A 349 27.16 22.11 19.38
CA SER A 349 28.30 21.21 19.63
C SER A 349 29.61 22.00 19.67
N ALA A 350 29.81 22.94 18.72
CA ALA A 350 30.99 23.80 18.68
C ALA A 350 31.05 24.82 19.82
N GLU A 351 29.89 25.38 20.21
CA GLU A 351 29.77 26.38 21.27
C GLU A 351 30.03 25.79 22.66
N THR A 352 29.45 24.63 22.95
CA THR A 352 29.39 24.08 24.32
C THR A 352 30.31 22.88 24.53
N GLY A 353 30.77 22.24 23.45
CA GLY A 353 31.51 20.98 23.50
C GLY A 353 30.65 19.75 23.82
N ALA A 354 29.32 19.90 23.85
CA ALA A 354 28.39 18.79 24.06
C ALA A 354 28.36 17.83 22.85
N LEU A 355 28.13 16.55 23.11
CA LEU A 355 27.93 15.53 22.09
C LEU A 355 26.44 15.29 21.85
N PHE A 356 25.96 15.49 20.61
CA PHE A 356 24.61 15.12 20.21
C PHE A 356 24.62 13.73 19.58
N VAL A 357 23.88 12.80 20.18
CA VAL A 357 23.71 11.41 19.71
C VAL A 357 22.30 11.28 19.14
N ILE A 358 22.20 10.98 17.84
CA ILE A 358 20.95 11.13 17.07
C ILE A 358 20.65 9.85 16.29
N SER A 359 19.40 9.41 16.28
CA SER A 359 18.97 8.25 15.49
C SER A 359 19.10 8.52 13.97
N ALA A 360 19.53 7.52 13.18
CA ALA A 360 19.67 7.67 11.73
C ALA A 360 18.33 7.79 10.97
N GLY A 361 17.25 7.24 11.54
CA GLY A 361 15.95 7.12 10.90
C GLY A 361 15.61 5.67 10.53
N ASN A 362 14.34 5.44 10.19
CA ASN A 362 13.78 4.11 9.97
C ASN A 362 13.20 3.94 8.53
N ALA A 363 13.81 4.59 7.53
CA ALA A 363 13.33 4.62 6.14
C ALA A 363 14.16 3.75 5.17
N GLY A 364 15.02 2.87 5.69
CA GLY A 364 15.80 1.91 4.89
C GLY A 364 14.95 0.83 4.20
N PRO A 365 15.56 -0.04 3.38
CA PRO A 365 17.00 -0.18 3.13
C PRO A 365 17.52 0.63 1.93
N GLY A 366 16.69 1.47 1.32
CA GLY A 366 17.11 2.32 0.20
C GLY A 366 18.17 3.34 0.61
N SER A 367 19.09 3.68 -0.30
CA SER A 367 20.06 4.76 -0.10
C SER A 367 19.39 6.12 0.03
N TYR A 368 20.10 7.10 0.62
CA TYR A 368 19.64 8.48 0.80
C TYR A 368 18.47 8.63 1.78
N THR A 369 18.44 7.80 2.82
CA THR A 369 17.31 7.72 3.76
C THR A 369 17.64 8.23 5.18
N VAL A 370 18.88 8.68 5.43
CA VAL A 370 19.27 9.27 6.73
C VAL A 370 18.59 10.62 6.92
N GLY A 371 17.84 10.77 8.01
CA GLY A 371 17.04 11.97 8.31
C GLY A 371 17.78 13.05 9.10
N THR A 372 17.29 14.30 9.04
CA THR A 372 17.69 15.38 9.95
C THR A 372 17.12 15.17 11.37
N PRO A 373 17.79 15.56 12.47
CA PRO A 373 19.12 16.19 12.56
C PRO A 373 20.31 15.22 12.52
N GLY A 374 20.06 13.93 12.29
CA GLY A 374 21.13 12.93 12.12
C GLY A 374 22.03 13.20 10.91
N THR A 375 21.63 14.10 10.02
CA THR A 375 22.45 14.58 8.91
C THR A 375 23.47 15.65 9.32
N ALA A 376 23.49 16.17 10.55
CA ALA A 376 24.51 17.12 10.99
C ALA A 376 25.93 16.51 11.02
N ASP A 377 26.94 17.29 10.63
CA ASP A 377 28.35 16.85 10.64
C ASP A 377 28.83 16.50 12.05
N ALA A 378 28.47 17.33 13.04
CA ALA A 378 28.84 17.16 14.44
C ALA A 378 28.07 16.03 15.14
N ALA A 379 26.85 15.69 14.69
CA ALA A 379 26.05 14.62 15.30
C ALA A 379 26.78 13.28 15.24
N LEU A 380 26.65 12.47 16.29
CA LEU A 380 26.93 11.05 16.26
C LEU A 380 25.64 10.32 15.88
N THR A 381 25.56 9.89 14.62
CA THR A 381 24.34 9.34 14.03
C THR A 381 24.34 7.82 14.09
N VAL A 382 23.26 7.25 14.62
CA VAL A 382 23.24 5.84 15.04
C VAL A 382 22.27 5.01 14.20
N GLY A 383 22.80 4.02 13.48
CA GLY A 383 22.01 2.97 12.82
C GLY A 383 21.66 1.83 13.79
N ALA A 384 20.71 0.98 13.39
CA ALA A 384 20.23 -0.12 14.24
C ALA A 384 20.72 -1.49 13.74
N VAL A 385 21.12 -2.33 14.68
CA VAL A 385 21.31 -3.77 14.46
C VAL A 385 20.36 -4.59 15.34
N ASP A 386 20.12 -5.83 14.93
CA ASP A 386 19.48 -6.84 15.77
C ASP A 386 20.48 -7.55 16.70
N SER A 387 19.98 -8.53 17.47
CA SER A 387 20.80 -9.34 18.39
C SER A 387 21.88 -10.17 17.69
N LYS A 388 21.80 -10.34 16.35
CA LYS A 388 22.76 -11.09 15.52
C LYS A 388 23.79 -10.15 14.85
N ASP A 389 23.87 -8.89 15.26
CA ASP A 389 24.70 -7.83 14.66
C ASP A 389 24.34 -7.54 13.16
N LEU A 390 23.15 -7.95 12.69
CA LEU A 390 22.69 -7.64 11.33
C LEU A 390 22.02 -6.26 11.31
N VAL A 391 22.33 -5.44 10.30
CA VAL A 391 21.69 -4.12 10.13
C VAL A 391 20.19 -4.33 9.92
N ALA A 392 19.38 -3.66 10.74
CA ALA A 392 17.93 -3.77 10.67
C ALA A 392 17.45 -3.28 9.30
N PHE A 393 16.50 -3.99 8.68
CA PHE A 393 16.03 -3.68 7.32
C PHE A 393 15.49 -2.24 7.19
N PHE A 394 14.94 -1.69 8.28
CA PHE A 394 14.41 -0.34 8.33
C PHE A 394 15.49 0.72 8.61
N SER A 395 16.68 0.35 9.10
CA SER A 395 17.72 1.32 9.47
C SER A 395 18.07 2.18 8.26
N SER A 396 17.92 3.49 8.39
CA SER A 396 18.23 4.42 7.31
C SER A 396 19.68 4.30 6.85
N VAL A 397 19.88 4.36 5.53
CA VAL A 397 21.12 4.10 4.82
C VAL A 397 21.58 5.37 4.13
N GLY A 398 22.87 5.68 4.27
CA GLY A 398 23.51 6.75 3.53
C GLY A 398 23.62 6.46 2.02
N PRO A 399 24.35 7.28 1.27
CA PRO A 399 24.95 8.55 1.70
C PRO A 399 23.91 9.59 2.14
N ARG A 400 24.37 10.69 2.74
CA ARG A 400 23.55 11.89 2.94
C ARG A 400 23.01 12.42 1.59
N LEU A 401 21.83 13.03 1.60
CA LEU A 401 21.20 13.54 0.38
C LEU A 401 22.05 14.67 -0.21
N ASP A 402 22.06 14.78 -1.54
CA ASP A 402 22.82 15.74 -2.36
C ASP A 402 24.35 15.73 -2.26
N ASP A 403 24.92 15.95 -1.07
CA ASP A 403 26.38 16.11 -0.88
C ASP A 403 27.14 14.78 -0.72
N ARG A 404 26.39 13.69 -0.51
CA ARG A 404 26.88 12.31 -0.41
C ARG A 404 27.84 12.04 0.75
N ALA A 405 27.77 12.81 1.84
CA ALA A 405 28.60 12.57 3.01
C ALA A 405 28.25 11.27 3.77
N LEU A 406 29.22 10.76 4.55
CA LEU A 406 29.06 9.58 5.41
C LEU A 406 28.05 9.80 6.54
N LYS A 407 26.99 9.00 6.52
CA LYS A 407 26.11 8.65 7.65
C LYS A 407 25.52 7.25 7.41
N PRO A 408 25.13 6.48 8.46
CA PRO A 408 25.34 6.75 9.89
C PRO A 408 26.83 6.66 10.30
N ASP A 409 27.17 7.06 11.52
CA ASP A 409 28.55 7.02 12.04
C ASP A 409 28.91 5.64 12.62
N LEU A 410 27.97 4.97 13.28
CA LEU A 410 28.08 3.60 13.80
C LEU A 410 26.70 2.94 13.97
N THR A 411 26.65 1.67 14.36
CA THR A 411 25.41 0.98 14.74
C THR A 411 25.37 0.55 16.22
N ALA A 412 24.17 0.39 16.76
CA ALA A 412 23.95 -0.16 18.09
C ALA A 412 22.65 -0.99 18.12
N PRO A 413 22.40 -1.79 19.18
CA PRO A 413 21.19 -2.59 19.30
C PRO A 413 19.94 -1.71 19.25
N GLY A 414 19.06 -1.98 18.29
CA GLY A 414 17.84 -1.20 18.07
C GLY A 414 16.63 -2.02 17.66
N VAL A 415 16.72 -3.35 17.67
CA VAL A 415 15.62 -4.26 17.37
C VAL A 415 15.24 -5.00 18.66
N ASP A 416 13.96 -4.96 18.98
CA ASP A 416 13.34 -5.61 20.14
C ASP A 416 13.99 -5.26 21.48
N ILE A 417 14.17 -3.97 21.71
CA ILE A 417 14.77 -3.46 22.94
C ILE A 417 13.70 -3.31 24.04
N LEU A 418 13.87 -4.04 25.12
CA LEU A 418 13.05 -3.95 26.34
C LEU A 418 13.55 -2.80 27.23
N ALA A 419 12.66 -1.86 27.56
CA ALA A 419 12.99 -0.74 28.46
C ALA A 419 11.73 -0.24 29.18
N ALA A 420 11.89 0.77 30.05
CA ALA A 420 10.83 1.26 30.92
C ALA A 420 9.60 1.72 30.14
N ARG A 421 8.43 1.34 30.64
CA ARG A 421 7.13 1.69 30.10
C ARG A 421 6.54 2.85 30.89
N SER A 422 6.16 3.92 30.20
CA SER A 422 5.39 5.00 30.84
C SER A 422 4.08 4.45 31.41
N GLN A 423 3.66 4.90 32.59
CA GLN A 423 2.34 4.55 33.12
C GLN A 423 1.18 5.31 32.45
N TYR A 424 1.48 6.33 31.63
CA TYR A 424 0.49 7.22 31.02
C TYR A 424 0.01 6.77 29.62
N ILE A 425 0.58 5.69 29.10
CA ILE A 425 0.13 5.03 27.88
C ILE A 425 -0.75 3.85 28.28
N ASP A 426 -1.84 3.59 27.56
CA ASP A 426 -2.54 2.30 27.70
C ASP A 426 -1.71 1.20 27.00
N GLU A 427 -0.37 1.37 26.86
CA GLU A 427 0.55 0.43 26.24
C GLU A 427 1.42 -0.38 27.14
N GLY A 428 1.35 -1.68 27.02
CA GLY A 428 1.80 -2.68 27.93
C GLY A 428 1.03 -2.52 29.23
N ASP A 429 1.45 -3.33 30.17
CA ASP A 429 1.20 -3.09 31.56
C ASP A 429 2.55 -3.36 32.23
N GLY A 430 2.60 -3.27 33.54
CA GLY A 430 3.83 -3.49 34.28
C GLY A 430 4.87 -2.43 33.93
N PRO A 431 6.14 -2.66 34.31
CA PRO A 431 7.15 -1.62 34.22
C PRO A 431 7.90 -1.56 32.88
N TYR A 432 7.73 -2.51 31.97
CA TYR A 432 8.56 -2.60 30.76
C TYR A 432 7.75 -2.87 29.48
N LEU A 433 8.32 -2.45 28.35
CA LEU A 433 7.78 -2.53 27.00
C LEU A 433 8.93 -2.71 26.00
N THR A 434 8.67 -3.45 24.92
CA THR A 434 9.62 -3.68 23.83
C THR A 434 9.36 -2.73 22.66
N MET A 435 10.41 -2.07 22.16
CA MET A 435 10.36 -1.22 20.96
C MET A 435 11.51 -1.52 19.99
N SER A 436 11.26 -1.30 18.70
CA SER A 436 12.24 -1.42 17.61
C SER A 436 12.37 -0.09 16.87
N GLY A 437 13.60 0.35 16.64
CA GLY A 437 13.95 1.55 15.90
C GLY A 437 15.39 2.00 16.13
N THR A 438 15.93 2.83 15.22
CA THR A 438 17.17 3.57 15.48
C THR A 438 17.06 4.49 16.70
N SER A 439 15.83 4.84 17.08
CA SER A 439 15.46 5.51 18.34
C SER A 439 15.85 4.74 19.61
N MET A 440 15.97 3.40 19.55
CA MET A 440 16.45 2.57 20.66
C MET A 440 17.96 2.32 20.56
N ALA A 441 18.54 2.41 19.36
CA ALA A 441 19.99 2.32 19.16
C ALA A 441 20.73 3.56 19.68
N ALA A 442 20.22 4.77 19.40
CA ALA A 442 20.79 6.03 19.88
C ALA A 442 21.04 6.07 21.40
N PRO A 443 20.08 5.72 22.28
CA PRO A 443 20.30 5.76 23.73
C PRO A 443 21.32 4.74 24.25
N HIS A 444 21.55 3.62 23.55
CA HIS A 444 22.66 2.72 23.90
C HIS A 444 24.03 3.41 23.73
N VAL A 445 24.18 4.16 22.64
CA VAL A 445 25.40 4.92 22.35
C VAL A 445 25.52 6.11 23.31
N THR A 446 24.42 6.79 23.63
CA THR A 446 24.38 7.85 24.63
C THR A 446 24.87 7.36 25.99
N GLY A 447 24.39 6.20 26.44
CA GLY A 447 24.85 5.64 27.71
C GLY A 447 26.33 5.22 27.68
N ALA A 448 26.81 4.63 26.59
CA ALA A 448 28.24 4.32 26.46
C ALA A 448 29.11 5.59 26.42
N ALA A 449 28.60 6.67 25.82
CA ALA A 449 29.24 7.98 25.88
C ALA A 449 29.28 8.51 27.33
N ALA A 450 28.24 8.27 28.13
CA ALA A 450 28.20 8.69 29.53
C ALA A 450 29.18 7.90 30.41
N LEU A 451 29.30 6.59 30.21
CA LEU A 451 30.35 5.77 30.84
C LEU A 451 31.74 6.32 30.50
N LEU A 452 32.04 6.48 29.20
CA LEU A 452 33.32 7.02 28.75
C LEU A 452 33.60 8.43 29.30
N ALA A 453 32.56 9.27 29.40
CA ALA A 453 32.65 10.61 29.96
C ALA A 453 32.95 10.61 31.47
N ALA A 454 32.46 9.62 32.23
CA ALA A 454 32.72 9.46 33.65
C ALA A 454 34.16 8.98 33.91
N GLU A 455 34.62 7.96 33.18
CA GLU A 455 36.00 7.48 33.24
C GLU A 455 37.00 8.56 32.76
N ARG A 456 36.62 9.35 31.74
CA ARG A 456 37.48 10.35 31.10
C ARG A 456 36.82 11.73 31.05
N PRO A 457 36.75 12.45 32.18
CA PRO A 457 36.06 13.74 32.26
C PRO A 457 36.69 14.86 31.41
N GLY A 458 37.96 14.72 31.02
CA GLY A 458 38.67 15.71 30.19
C GLY A 458 38.40 15.62 28.68
N LEU A 459 37.70 14.59 28.19
CA LEU A 459 37.41 14.47 26.75
C LEU A 459 36.32 15.44 26.30
N THR A 460 36.55 16.11 25.18
CA THR A 460 35.54 16.94 24.48
C THR A 460 34.48 16.06 23.82
N GLY A 461 33.31 16.61 23.48
CA GLY A 461 32.26 15.87 22.76
C GLY A 461 32.74 15.26 21.44
N GLN A 462 33.58 15.97 20.68
CA GLN A 462 34.19 15.43 19.45
C GLN A 462 35.13 14.25 19.76
N GLN A 463 35.93 14.32 20.81
CA GLN A 463 36.80 13.21 21.22
C GLN A 463 36.01 12.01 21.74
N LEU A 464 34.88 12.24 22.44
CA LEU A 464 33.94 11.17 22.81
C LEU A 464 33.39 10.48 21.56
N LYS A 465 32.96 11.27 20.55
CA LYS A 465 32.51 10.74 19.25
C LYS A 465 33.60 9.91 18.58
N ASP A 466 34.81 10.46 18.44
CA ASP A 466 35.93 9.78 17.79
C ASP A 466 36.33 8.48 18.52
N ALA A 467 36.33 8.49 19.86
CA ALA A 467 36.56 7.28 20.65
C ALA A 467 35.52 6.19 20.37
N LEU A 468 34.23 6.52 20.50
CA LEU A 468 33.14 5.55 20.30
C LEU A 468 33.09 5.00 18.87
N VAL A 469 33.24 5.88 17.88
CA VAL A 469 33.17 5.51 16.46
C VAL A 469 34.39 4.72 16.03
N SER A 470 35.60 5.06 16.52
CA SER A 470 36.81 4.36 16.06
C SER A 470 37.03 2.99 16.71
N THR A 471 36.45 2.71 17.88
CA THR A 471 36.65 1.43 18.61
C THR A 471 35.51 0.42 18.41
N THR A 472 34.66 0.60 17.41
CA THR A 472 33.53 -0.31 17.14
C THR A 472 33.99 -1.73 16.80
N LYS A 473 33.17 -2.71 17.14
CA LYS A 473 33.26 -4.07 16.63
C LYS A 473 32.85 -4.08 15.15
N ALA A 474 33.71 -4.62 14.29
CA ALA A 474 33.43 -4.69 12.86
C ALA A 474 32.23 -5.60 12.56
N THR A 475 31.35 -5.17 11.66
CA THR A 475 30.24 -5.94 11.08
C THR A 475 30.61 -6.33 9.64
N PRO A 476 31.03 -7.59 9.39
CA PRO A 476 31.36 -8.06 8.03
C PRO A 476 30.18 -7.84 7.06
N ASP A 477 30.49 -7.65 5.78
CA ASP A 477 29.50 -7.47 4.69
C ASP A 477 28.62 -6.20 4.77
N VAL A 478 28.86 -5.32 5.74
CA VAL A 478 28.18 -4.03 5.88
C VAL A 478 29.07 -2.89 5.39
N THR A 479 28.55 -2.07 4.47
CA THR A 479 29.26 -0.88 3.96
C THR A 479 29.20 0.28 4.97
N ALA A 480 30.10 1.26 4.84
CA ALA A 480 30.11 2.40 5.77
C ALA A 480 28.84 3.27 5.65
N TYR A 481 28.16 3.26 4.50
CA TYR A 481 26.85 3.93 4.35
C TYR A 481 25.69 3.17 5.03
N GLN A 482 25.86 1.89 5.34
CA GLN A 482 24.84 1.09 6.04
C GLN A 482 25.07 1.07 7.55
N GLY A 483 26.32 0.87 7.97
CA GLY A 483 26.65 0.60 9.38
C GLY A 483 27.65 1.55 10.02
N GLY A 484 28.10 2.59 9.31
CA GLY A 484 29.21 3.41 9.80
C GLY A 484 30.47 2.56 9.99
N THR A 485 31.22 2.78 11.07
CA THR A 485 32.44 2.01 11.35
C THR A 485 32.19 0.58 11.83
N GLY A 486 30.99 0.28 12.31
CA GLY A 486 30.59 -1.01 12.87
C GLY A 486 29.67 -0.83 14.09
N ARG A 487 29.48 -1.92 14.84
CA ARG A 487 28.63 -1.93 16.02
C ARG A 487 29.39 -1.44 17.26
N LEU A 488 28.74 -0.63 18.09
CA LEU A 488 29.24 -0.17 19.38
C LEU A 488 29.86 -1.29 20.23
N ASP A 489 30.95 -0.97 20.92
CA ASP A 489 31.57 -1.77 21.98
C ASP A 489 32.06 -0.82 23.09
N ALA A 490 31.27 -0.70 24.15
CA ALA A 490 31.49 0.20 25.27
C ALA A 490 32.75 -0.18 26.07
N ALA A 491 33.04 -1.47 26.22
CA ALA A 491 34.26 -1.92 26.89
C ALA A 491 35.51 -1.58 26.08
N ALA A 492 35.46 -1.77 24.75
CA ALA A 492 36.56 -1.37 23.88
C ALA A 492 36.77 0.16 23.93
N ALA A 493 35.70 0.95 23.89
CA ALA A 493 35.78 2.41 23.93
C ALA A 493 36.36 2.94 25.25
N THR A 494 35.96 2.37 26.39
CA THR A 494 36.40 2.82 27.73
C THR A 494 37.81 2.34 28.09
N SER A 495 38.19 1.15 27.63
CA SER A 495 39.53 0.60 27.88
C SER A 495 40.61 1.06 26.89
N ALA A 496 40.20 1.55 25.71
CA ALA A 496 41.13 2.02 24.69
C ALA A 496 41.98 3.21 25.20
N THR A 497 43.30 3.05 25.11
CA THR A 497 44.24 4.16 25.35
C THR A 497 44.45 5.00 24.10
N VAL A 498 44.06 4.50 22.92
CA VAL A 498 44.19 5.20 21.64
C VAL A 498 42.89 5.16 20.87
N PHE A 499 42.48 6.30 20.32
CA PHE A 499 41.35 6.42 19.39
C PHE A 499 41.72 7.26 18.17
N ALA A 500 40.90 7.22 17.12
CA ALA A 500 41.15 7.90 15.85
C ALA A 500 39.95 8.73 15.39
N THR A 501 40.17 9.63 14.43
CA THR A 501 39.10 10.29 13.66
C THR A 501 38.06 9.26 13.18
N GLY A 502 36.78 9.46 13.50
CA GLY A 502 35.73 8.48 13.20
C GLY A 502 35.35 8.35 11.73
N SER A 503 35.25 9.47 11.01
CA SER A 503 34.85 9.51 9.60
C SER A 503 35.64 10.52 8.76
N LEU A 504 35.80 10.21 7.48
CA LEU A 504 36.62 10.97 6.54
C LEU A 504 35.91 11.13 5.19
N ASN A 505 35.36 12.32 4.93
CA ASN A 505 34.70 12.66 3.68
C ASN A 505 35.65 13.43 2.73
N PHE A 506 35.95 12.85 1.56
CA PHE A 506 36.65 13.57 0.49
C PHE A 506 35.74 14.53 -0.27
N GLY A 507 34.42 14.30 -0.23
CA GLY A 507 33.37 15.12 -0.85
C GLY A 507 32.91 14.59 -2.21
N TYR A 508 31.96 15.32 -2.82
CA TYR A 508 31.35 15.03 -4.11
C TYR A 508 31.39 16.30 -5.00
N PRO A 509 32.51 16.60 -5.67
CA PRO A 509 32.61 17.80 -6.50
C PRO A 509 31.68 17.72 -7.73
N LEU A 510 30.97 18.81 -7.98
CA LEU A 510 30.13 19.00 -9.16
C LEU A 510 30.97 19.19 -10.43
N TYR A 511 30.38 18.87 -11.58
CA TYR A 511 30.98 19.04 -12.89
C TYR A 511 30.95 20.52 -13.37
N PRO A 512 31.97 21.04 -14.07
CA PRO A 512 33.24 20.39 -14.33
C PRO A 512 34.04 20.23 -13.05
N THR A 513 34.46 19.00 -12.73
CA THR A 513 35.35 18.77 -11.61
C THR A 513 36.63 19.53 -11.92
N ALA A 514 36.92 20.59 -11.17
CA ALA A 514 38.14 21.37 -11.37
C ALA A 514 39.35 20.40 -11.37
N PRO A 515 40.36 20.59 -12.23
CA PRO A 515 41.55 19.75 -12.24
C PRO A 515 42.41 20.09 -11.01
N ALA A 516 41.92 19.76 -9.82
CA ALA A 516 42.68 19.79 -8.61
C ALA A 516 43.37 18.43 -8.53
N GLY A 517 44.67 18.44 -8.27
CA GLY A 517 45.44 17.23 -8.00
C GLY A 517 44.91 16.45 -6.79
N PRO A 518 45.71 15.53 -6.23
CA PRO A 518 45.29 14.74 -5.07
C PRO A 518 44.68 15.60 -3.96
N VAL A 519 43.48 15.23 -3.47
CA VAL A 519 42.85 15.81 -2.29
C VAL A 519 43.32 15.04 -1.07
N ASN A 520 43.82 15.78 -0.09
CA ASN A 520 44.36 15.25 1.15
C ASN A 520 43.36 15.49 2.31
N ARG A 521 43.27 14.50 3.20
CA ARG A 521 42.56 14.57 4.47
C ARG A 521 43.41 13.90 5.54
N GLU A 522 43.37 14.40 6.77
CA GLU A 522 44.15 13.84 7.88
C GLU A 522 43.29 12.91 8.73
N ILE A 523 43.89 11.78 9.14
CA ILE A 523 43.37 10.90 10.18
C ILE A 523 44.27 11.12 11.40
N THR A 524 43.71 11.63 12.49
CA THR A 524 44.43 11.90 13.73
C THR A 524 44.19 10.76 14.72
N TYR A 525 45.26 10.22 15.27
CA TYR A 525 45.27 9.23 16.34
C TYR A 525 45.67 9.92 17.65
N THR A 526 44.88 9.74 18.70
CA THR A 526 45.09 10.37 20.01
C THR A 526 45.33 9.28 21.04
N ASN A 527 46.44 9.38 21.79
CA ASN A 527 46.79 8.44 22.85
C ASN A 527 46.70 9.13 24.22
N VAL A 528 45.79 8.63 25.06
CA VAL A 528 45.56 9.09 26.44
C VAL A 528 46.23 8.20 27.50
N GLY A 529 46.98 7.17 27.07
CA GLY A 529 47.73 6.27 27.93
C GLY A 529 49.18 6.72 28.17
N ASP A 530 49.83 6.09 29.15
CA ASP A 530 51.19 6.41 29.60
C ASP A 530 52.31 5.83 28.73
N VAL A 531 51.97 5.01 27.74
CA VAL A 531 52.95 4.31 26.88
C VAL A 531 52.68 4.64 25.41
N PRO A 532 53.71 4.94 24.61
CA PRO A 532 53.55 5.09 23.16
C PRO A 532 53.01 3.80 22.52
N VAL A 533 52.10 3.96 21.55
CA VAL A 533 51.48 2.84 20.82
C VAL A 533 51.79 2.94 19.35
N THR A 534 52.23 1.83 18.74
CA THR A 534 52.49 1.76 17.30
C THR A 534 51.37 0.98 16.61
N LEU A 535 50.74 1.59 15.60
CA LEU A 535 49.59 1.05 14.86
C LEU A 535 49.98 0.78 13.40
N ALA A 536 49.68 -0.42 12.90
CA ALA A 536 49.76 -0.76 11.48
C ALA A 536 48.48 -0.33 10.75
N LEU A 537 48.61 0.28 9.58
CA LEU A 537 47.52 0.93 8.86
C LEU A 537 47.22 0.25 7.53
N SER A 538 45.93 0.12 7.19
CA SER A 538 45.48 -0.32 5.87
C SER A 538 44.19 0.38 5.44
N THR A 539 43.93 0.43 4.13
CA THR A 539 42.70 1.01 3.56
C THR A 539 41.99 -0.03 2.70
N SER A 540 40.66 -0.11 2.78
CA SER A 540 39.84 -0.97 1.91
C SER A 540 39.44 -0.27 0.61
N LEU A 541 39.69 1.04 0.48
CA LEU A 541 39.25 1.85 -0.64
C LEU A 541 40.41 2.06 -1.63
N ASN A 542 40.37 1.38 -2.78
CA ASN A 542 41.47 1.36 -3.77
C ASN A 542 41.81 2.73 -4.39
N VAL A 543 40.88 3.70 -4.32
CA VAL A 543 41.08 5.08 -4.80
C VAL A 543 41.72 6.00 -3.75
N THR A 544 42.05 5.46 -2.58
CA THR A 544 42.68 6.18 -1.46
C THR A 544 44.04 5.59 -1.12
N THR A 545 45.05 6.44 -0.92
CA THR A 545 46.40 6.05 -0.47
C THR A 545 46.72 6.70 0.86
N LEU A 546 47.47 6.02 1.74
CA LEU A 546 47.92 6.55 3.03
C LEU A 546 49.39 7.00 2.94
N SER A 547 49.75 8.09 3.62
CA SER A 547 51.12 8.61 3.65
C SER A 547 52.11 7.71 4.40
N ALA A 548 51.60 6.81 5.25
CA ALA A 548 52.38 5.82 5.98
C ALA A 548 51.55 4.54 6.18
N THR A 549 52.23 3.39 6.27
CA THR A 549 51.61 2.09 6.59
C THR A 549 51.69 1.74 8.08
N GLN A 550 52.36 2.58 8.87
CA GLN A 550 52.48 2.45 10.33
C GLN A 550 52.64 3.84 10.95
N VAL A 551 52.09 4.04 12.15
CA VAL A 551 52.22 5.28 12.92
C VAL A 551 52.49 4.98 14.38
N THR A 552 53.40 5.72 15.02
CA THR A 552 53.63 5.66 16.47
C THR A 552 53.02 6.89 17.12
N VAL A 553 52.05 6.66 18.01
CA VAL A 553 51.34 7.71 18.76
C VAL A 553 52.01 7.83 20.14
N PRO A 554 52.65 8.97 20.46
CA PRO A 554 53.32 9.15 21.75
C PRO A 554 52.32 9.08 22.92
N ALA A 555 52.79 8.67 24.10
CA ALA A 555 52.00 8.74 25.32
C ALA A 555 51.50 10.17 25.56
N HIS A 556 50.23 10.33 25.95
CA HIS A 556 49.58 11.64 26.16
C HIS A 556 49.70 12.61 24.97
N GLY A 557 49.70 12.11 23.74
CA GLY A 557 49.86 12.92 22.54
C GLY A 557 49.16 12.37 21.31
N THR A 558 49.35 13.05 20.18
CA THR A 558 48.69 12.75 18.91
C THR A 558 49.70 12.46 17.80
N ALA A 559 49.29 11.66 16.81
CA ALA A 559 49.99 11.52 15.53
C ALA A 559 48.97 11.48 14.38
N SER A 560 49.33 11.98 13.19
CA SER A 560 48.41 12.04 12.04
C SER A 560 48.98 11.29 10.84
N VAL A 561 48.08 10.69 10.05
CA VAL A 561 48.40 10.12 8.73
C VAL A 561 47.51 10.76 7.68
N THR A 562 48.10 11.16 6.55
CA THR A 562 47.36 11.76 5.45
C THR A 562 46.80 10.66 4.56
N ALA A 563 45.48 10.67 4.36
CA ALA A 563 44.80 9.91 3.33
C ALA A 563 44.57 10.81 2.10
N THR A 564 44.87 10.27 0.92
CA THR A 564 44.88 11.00 -0.35
C THR A 564 44.02 10.30 -1.39
N THR A 565 43.15 11.05 -2.07
CA THR A 565 42.36 10.56 -3.20
C THR A 565 42.43 11.52 -4.39
N SER A 566 42.42 10.96 -5.60
CA SER A 566 42.33 11.72 -6.84
C SER A 566 41.00 11.43 -7.53
N PHE A 567 40.18 12.47 -7.77
CA PHE A 567 38.82 12.32 -8.31
C PHE A 567 38.77 11.79 -9.76
N ASP A 568 39.85 11.91 -10.52
CA ASP A 568 40.00 11.33 -11.85
C ASP A 568 39.91 9.79 -11.84
N LYS A 569 40.29 9.16 -10.71
CA LYS A 569 40.20 7.71 -10.49
C LYS A 569 38.86 7.27 -9.90
N VAL A 570 38.02 8.21 -9.46
CA VAL A 570 36.70 7.92 -8.91
C VAL A 570 35.72 7.74 -10.07
N PRO A 571 34.87 6.70 -10.10
CA PRO A 571 33.84 6.58 -11.13
C PRO A 571 32.88 7.78 -11.09
N ALA A 572 32.44 8.23 -12.26
CA ALA A 572 31.43 9.29 -12.35
C ALA A 572 30.10 8.80 -11.77
N ASP A 573 29.37 9.69 -11.08
CA ASP A 573 28.03 9.46 -10.55
C ASP A 573 27.91 8.28 -9.55
N GLN A 574 29.03 7.88 -8.93
CA GLN A 574 29.06 6.84 -7.88
C GLN A 574 29.65 7.39 -6.59
N ALA A 575 28.98 7.12 -5.47
CA ALA A 575 29.48 7.35 -4.13
C ALA A 575 30.12 6.05 -3.61
N LEU A 576 31.45 6.06 -3.44
CA LEU A 576 32.19 4.94 -2.87
C LEU A 576 32.35 5.14 -1.36
N SER A 577 32.36 4.03 -0.62
CA SER A 577 32.73 4.03 0.79
C SER A 577 33.63 2.84 1.16
N GLY A 578 34.35 2.98 2.26
CA GLY A 578 35.27 1.97 2.79
C GLY A 578 35.82 2.35 4.16
N TYR A 579 36.92 1.72 4.56
CA TYR A 579 37.50 1.87 5.88
C TYR A 579 39.02 2.04 5.82
N VAL A 580 39.55 2.87 6.72
CA VAL A 580 40.95 2.77 7.15
C VAL A 580 40.97 2.02 8.48
N THR A 581 41.79 0.98 8.58
CA THR A 581 41.95 0.20 9.81
C THR A 581 43.33 0.41 10.40
N ALA A 582 43.40 0.52 11.72
CA ALA A 582 44.65 0.69 12.47
C ALA A 582 44.75 -0.35 13.59
N THR A 583 45.78 -1.20 13.60
CA THR A 583 45.91 -2.30 14.57
C THR A 583 47.28 -2.31 15.25
N GLY A 584 47.30 -2.49 16.58
CA GLY A 584 48.54 -2.56 17.35
C GLY A 584 48.33 -2.31 18.84
N GLY A 585 49.21 -2.86 19.69
CA GLY A 585 49.13 -2.66 21.14
C GLY A 585 47.82 -3.13 21.79
N ASN A 586 47.21 -4.20 21.26
CA ASN A 586 45.87 -4.71 21.62
C ASN A 586 44.69 -3.78 21.28
N VAL A 587 44.91 -2.76 20.43
CA VAL A 587 43.87 -1.86 19.94
C VAL A 587 43.58 -2.16 18.46
N GLY A 588 42.29 -2.15 18.08
CA GLY A 588 41.83 -2.20 16.69
C GLY A 588 40.89 -1.05 16.40
N LEU A 589 41.30 -0.12 15.55
CA LEU A 589 40.56 1.09 15.22
C LEU A 589 40.06 1.08 13.77
N ARG A 590 38.93 1.75 13.52
CA ARG A 590 38.30 1.89 12.20
C ARG A 590 37.90 3.35 11.94
N THR A 591 38.25 3.88 10.78
CA THR A 591 37.78 5.18 10.28
C THR A 591 37.01 4.95 8.99
N SER A 592 35.76 5.41 8.93
CA SER A 592 34.95 5.34 7.71
C SER A 592 35.45 6.36 6.68
N VAL A 593 35.52 5.97 5.40
CA VAL A 593 36.00 6.84 4.31
C VAL A 593 35.00 6.85 3.17
N ALA A 594 34.70 8.03 2.62
CA ALA A 594 33.84 8.19 1.45
C ALA A 594 34.39 9.17 0.41
N VAL A 595 34.07 8.88 -0.85
CA VAL A 595 34.37 9.74 -2.00
C VAL A 595 33.38 9.51 -3.14
N GLY A 596 33.03 10.55 -3.86
CA GLY A 596 32.35 10.44 -5.16
C GLY A 596 32.68 11.62 -6.07
N ARG A 597 32.11 11.66 -7.27
CA ARG A 597 32.13 12.85 -8.14
C ARG A 597 30.94 12.88 -9.10
N GLU A 598 30.54 14.07 -9.52
CA GLU A 598 29.53 14.23 -10.56
C GLU A 598 30.09 13.88 -11.95
N GLY A 599 29.30 13.18 -12.75
CA GLY A 599 29.56 12.96 -14.18
C GLY A 599 29.31 14.22 -15.02
N VAL A 600 29.43 14.09 -16.34
CA VAL A 600 29.12 15.18 -17.28
C VAL A 600 27.65 15.59 -17.10
N ARG A 601 27.39 16.90 -17.23
CA ARG A 601 26.05 17.47 -17.22
C ARG A 601 25.90 18.48 -18.36
N HIS A 602 24.73 18.50 -18.98
CA HIS A 602 24.31 19.46 -20.00
C HIS A 602 23.10 20.25 -19.55
N GLN A 603 22.93 21.46 -20.08
CA GLN A 603 21.77 22.28 -19.81
C GLN A 603 20.61 21.93 -20.76
N LEU A 604 19.46 21.56 -20.20
CA LEU A 604 18.19 21.41 -20.91
C LEU A 604 17.28 22.60 -20.60
N THR A 605 17.09 23.48 -21.58
CA THR A 605 16.15 24.60 -21.51
C THR A 605 14.79 24.16 -22.07
N LEU A 606 13.77 24.17 -21.24
CA LEU A 606 12.40 23.84 -21.62
C LEU A 606 11.62 25.14 -21.78
N ARG A 607 10.84 25.26 -22.86
CA ARG A 607 9.97 26.41 -23.11
C ARG A 607 8.55 25.96 -23.44
N THR A 608 7.55 26.69 -22.97
CA THR A 608 6.14 26.34 -23.17
C THR A 608 5.41 27.44 -23.93
N LYS A 609 4.41 27.06 -24.72
CA LYS A 609 3.50 27.97 -25.42
C LYS A 609 2.07 27.43 -25.39
N ASP A 610 1.11 28.30 -25.07
CA ASP A 610 -0.31 28.05 -25.23
C ASP A 610 -0.74 28.04 -26.72
N ARG A 611 -2.04 27.85 -26.96
CA ARG A 611 -2.61 27.85 -28.33
C ARG A 611 -2.56 29.21 -29.03
N ALA A 612 -2.37 30.30 -28.29
CA ALA A 612 -2.16 31.66 -28.81
C ALA A 612 -0.67 32.01 -28.99
N GLY A 613 0.24 31.10 -28.63
CA GLY A 613 1.70 31.27 -28.72
C GLY A 613 2.33 32.01 -27.54
N LYS A 614 1.59 32.26 -26.45
CA LYS A 614 2.09 32.92 -25.24
C LYS A 614 2.71 31.89 -24.26
N PRO A 615 3.70 32.29 -23.44
CA PRO A 615 4.22 31.43 -22.37
C PRO A 615 3.11 30.99 -21.41
N VAL A 616 3.17 29.75 -20.91
CA VAL A 616 2.13 29.17 -20.07
C VAL A 616 2.71 28.27 -18.98
N ALA A 617 2.14 28.36 -17.78
CA ALA A 617 2.51 27.49 -16.67
C ALA A 617 1.91 26.09 -16.82
N GLY A 618 2.48 25.09 -16.19
CA GLY A 618 1.92 23.74 -16.19
C GLY A 618 2.87 22.68 -15.65
N GLN A 619 2.39 21.44 -15.68
CA GLN A 619 3.11 20.31 -15.12
C GLN A 619 4.00 19.66 -16.17
N LEU A 620 5.28 19.50 -15.82
CA LEU A 620 6.27 18.77 -16.59
C LEU A 620 6.52 17.40 -15.96
N VAL A 621 6.54 16.37 -16.80
CA VAL A 621 7.21 15.11 -16.50
C VAL A 621 8.36 14.93 -17.49
N LEU A 622 9.52 14.57 -16.98
CA LEU A 622 10.72 14.27 -17.74
C LEU A 622 11.28 12.92 -17.26
N LEU A 623 11.27 11.94 -18.15
CA LEU A 623 11.80 10.61 -17.93
C LEU A 623 13.17 10.48 -18.60
N GLY A 624 14.19 10.17 -17.82
CA GLY A 624 15.43 9.58 -18.31
C GLY A 624 15.48 8.09 -17.96
N LYS A 625 16.60 7.43 -18.28
CA LYS A 625 16.81 6.01 -18.04
C LYS A 625 16.77 5.65 -16.55
N ASP A 626 17.43 6.45 -15.72
CA ASP A 626 17.61 6.19 -14.28
C ASP A 626 17.05 7.32 -13.39
N ASN A 627 16.34 8.29 -13.98
CA ASN A 627 15.82 9.45 -13.25
C ASN A 627 14.46 9.90 -13.79
N THR A 628 13.57 10.32 -12.89
CA THR A 628 12.28 10.93 -13.21
C THR A 628 12.18 12.28 -12.53
N ILE A 629 11.95 13.32 -13.32
CA ILE A 629 11.77 14.68 -12.83
C ILE A 629 10.32 15.07 -13.05
N THR A 630 9.64 15.47 -11.97
CA THR A 630 8.30 16.06 -12.01
C THR A 630 8.40 17.46 -11.43
N GLN A 631 8.10 18.48 -12.23
CA GLN A 631 8.21 19.88 -11.81
C GLN A 631 7.06 20.72 -12.38
N GLN A 632 6.83 21.88 -11.77
CA GLN A 632 5.97 22.92 -12.32
C GLN A 632 6.82 23.92 -13.08
N ILE A 633 6.44 24.21 -14.32
CA ILE A 633 6.95 25.37 -15.06
C ILE A 633 6.05 26.54 -14.70
N ASP A 634 6.63 27.63 -14.24
CA ASP A 634 5.88 28.82 -13.82
C ASP A 634 5.34 29.65 -15.01
N GLY A 635 4.71 30.79 -14.72
CA GLY A 635 4.13 31.67 -15.73
C GLY A 635 5.13 32.31 -16.70
N THR A 636 6.44 32.20 -16.47
CA THR A 636 7.46 32.60 -17.45
C THR A 636 7.53 31.63 -18.64
N GLY A 637 7.02 30.42 -18.45
CA GLY A 637 7.04 29.34 -19.44
C GLY A 637 8.45 28.85 -19.78
N THR A 638 9.44 29.05 -18.89
CA THR A 638 10.82 28.58 -19.08
C THR A 638 11.31 27.83 -17.84
N LEU A 639 12.00 26.71 -18.05
CA LEU A 639 12.68 25.94 -17.00
C LEU A 639 14.06 25.50 -17.51
N GLU A 640 15.09 25.68 -16.69
CA GLU A 640 16.46 25.22 -16.99
C GLU A 640 16.83 24.08 -16.05
N LEU A 641 17.22 22.94 -16.62
CA LEU A 641 17.67 21.76 -15.89
C LEU A 641 19.10 21.43 -16.27
N ARG A 642 19.88 20.92 -15.32
CA ARG A 642 21.25 20.45 -15.54
C ARG A 642 21.28 18.94 -15.32
N LEU A 643 21.43 18.19 -16.40
CA LEU A 643 21.14 16.75 -16.42
C LEU A 643 22.27 15.95 -17.09
N PRO A 644 22.46 14.67 -16.71
CA PRO A 644 23.46 13.81 -17.34
C PRO A 644 23.14 13.52 -18.81
N ASP A 645 24.15 13.07 -19.53
CA ASP A 645 24.03 12.52 -20.88
C ASP A 645 23.02 11.38 -20.90
N ASP A 646 21.89 11.59 -21.58
CA ASP A 646 20.86 10.57 -21.73
C ASP A 646 19.90 10.91 -22.89
N THR A 647 19.02 9.97 -23.24
CA THR A 647 17.83 10.24 -24.05
C THR A 647 16.62 10.37 -23.15
N TYR A 648 16.04 11.57 -23.09
CA TYR A 648 14.87 11.84 -22.27
C TYR A 648 13.58 11.82 -23.08
N THR A 649 12.51 11.37 -22.46
CA THR A 649 11.13 11.60 -22.91
C THR A 649 10.52 12.65 -21.99
N ALA A 650 9.90 13.69 -22.54
CA ALA A 650 9.18 14.67 -21.75
C ALA A 650 7.74 14.80 -22.20
N TRP A 651 6.85 15.20 -21.30
CA TRP A 651 5.57 15.78 -21.69
C TRP A 651 5.17 16.87 -20.72
N PHE A 652 4.45 17.83 -21.27
CA PHE A 652 3.96 18.99 -20.55
C PHE A 652 2.44 19.02 -20.64
N SER A 653 1.76 19.17 -19.49
CA SER A 653 0.31 19.31 -19.43
C SER A 653 -0.10 20.66 -18.85
N THR A 654 -1.09 21.29 -19.47
CA THR A 654 -1.57 22.64 -19.10
C THR A 654 -3.01 22.88 -19.56
N ASP A 655 -3.63 23.90 -18.98
CA ASP A 655 -4.90 24.43 -19.44
C ASP A 655 -4.69 25.37 -20.64
N VAL A 656 -5.55 25.25 -21.66
CA VAL A 656 -5.56 26.09 -22.86
C VAL A 656 -6.97 26.59 -23.17
N GLU A 657 -7.10 27.55 -24.08
CA GLU A 657 -8.40 27.91 -24.66
C GLU A 657 -9.02 26.69 -25.35
N GLY A 658 -10.29 26.44 -25.07
CA GLY A 658 -11.04 25.30 -25.59
C GLY A 658 -11.61 25.50 -27.01
N THR A 659 -12.79 24.95 -27.29
CA THR A 659 -13.44 25.01 -28.62
C THR A 659 -14.61 26.01 -28.71
N HIS A 660 -15.14 26.49 -27.60
CA HIS A 660 -16.37 27.31 -27.56
C HIS A 660 -16.17 28.79 -27.24
N GLY A 661 -14.95 29.30 -27.32
CA GLY A 661 -14.65 30.74 -27.19
C GLY A 661 -13.44 31.04 -26.31
N PRO A 662 -13.07 32.32 -26.18
CA PRO A 662 -11.89 32.75 -25.41
C PRO A 662 -11.97 32.46 -23.91
N ASN A 663 -13.18 32.25 -23.36
CA ASN A 663 -13.37 31.86 -21.96
C ASN A 663 -13.69 30.36 -21.82
N SER A 664 -13.50 29.55 -22.86
CA SER A 664 -13.68 28.10 -22.78
C SER A 664 -12.38 27.41 -22.38
N LYS A 665 -12.47 26.22 -21.77
CA LYS A 665 -11.35 25.54 -21.13
C LYS A 665 -11.05 24.22 -21.83
N GLY A 666 -9.83 24.06 -22.33
CA GLY A 666 -9.31 22.80 -22.86
C GLY A 666 -8.10 22.31 -22.07
N LEU A 667 -7.87 21.00 -22.05
CA LEU A 667 -6.65 20.39 -21.53
C LEU A 667 -5.68 20.16 -22.68
N ALA A 668 -4.42 20.58 -22.56
CA ALA A 668 -3.36 20.25 -23.52
C ALA A 668 -2.34 19.28 -22.91
N VAL A 669 -1.98 18.23 -23.65
CA VAL A 669 -0.89 17.29 -23.33
C VAL A 669 0.12 17.32 -24.49
N LEU A 670 1.33 17.76 -24.20
CA LEU A 670 2.35 18.07 -25.22
C LEU A 670 3.57 17.15 -25.03
N PRO A 671 3.56 15.93 -25.57
CA PRO A 671 4.70 15.03 -25.47
C PRO A 671 5.81 15.32 -26.48
N VAL A 672 7.04 15.11 -26.04
CA VAL A 672 8.30 15.16 -26.79
C VAL A 672 9.13 13.94 -26.39
N PRO A 673 9.00 12.80 -27.09
CA PRO A 673 9.50 11.52 -26.58
C PRO A 673 11.01 11.28 -26.75
N ASP A 674 11.68 11.94 -27.68
CA ASP A 674 13.08 11.67 -28.01
C ASP A 674 13.96 12.94 -27.88
N ILE A 675 14.39 13.26 -26.67
CA ILE A 675 15.31 14.37 -26.34
C ILE A 675 16.69 13.80 -26.04
N ALA A 676 17.51 13.63 -27.08
CA ALA A 676 18.91 13.24 -26.91
C ALA A 676 19.70 14.41 -26.28
N LEU A 677 20.09 14.32 -25.01
CA LEU A 677 20.82 15.38 -24.31
C LEU A 677 22.30 15.00 -24.21
N ASN A 678 23.09 15.42 -25.20
CA ASN A 678 24.54 15.18 -25.28
C ASN A 678 25.36 16.49 -25.45
N GLN A 679 24.65 17.61 -25.36
CA GLN A 679 25.11 19.00 -25.41
C GLN A 679 23.95 19.85 -24.88
N ASP A 680 24.16 21.12 -24.59
CA ASP A 680 23.08 22.03 -24.20
C ASP A 680 21.97 22.05 -25.28
N ARG A 681 20.71 21.92 -24.86
CA ARG A 681 19.54 21.85 -25.77
C ARG A 681 18.37 22.68 -25.29
N THR A 682 17.59 23.16 -26.25
CA THR A 682 16.28 23.77 -26.00
C THR A 682 15.17 22.93 -26.59
N VAL A 683 14.14 22.63 -25.80
CA VAL A 683 12.91 21.94 -26.23
C VAL A 683 11.71 22.86 -26.02
N VAL A 684 10.80 22.90 -27.00
CA VAL A 684 9.61 23.75 -26.96
C VAL A 684 8.35 22.89 -27.00
N PHE A 685 7.54 22.99 -25.94
CA PHE A 685 6.19 22.45 -25.88
C PHE A 685 5.21 23.47 -26.49
N ASP A 686 4.74 23.20 -27.71
CA ASP A 686 4.06 24.18 -28.56
C ASP A 686 2.59 23.83 -28.80
N ALA A 687 1.67 24.30 -27.94
CA ALA A 687 0.25 23.99 -28.05
C ALA A 687 -0.41 24.57 -29.31
N THR A 688 0.21 25.54 -30.00
CA THR A 688 -0.29 26.04 -31.30
C THR A 688 -0.35 24.93 -32.36
N LYS A 689 0.46 23.87 -32.18
CA LYS A 689 0.51 22.70 -33.06
C LYS A 689 -0.30 21.52 -32.55
N ALA A 690 -0.89 21.61 -31.36
CA ALA A 690 -1.72 20.55 -30.80
C ALA A 690 -2.97 20.31 -31.67
N ARG A 691 -3.51 19.11 -31.60
CA ARG A 691 -4.71 18.68 -32.32
C ARG A 691 -5.74 18.17 -31.33
N GLU A 692 -7.00 18.48 -31.59
CA GLU A 692 -8.11 18.08 -30.74
C GLU A 692 -8.32 16.57 -30.81
N SER A 693 -8.35 15.91 -29.66
CA SER A 693 -8.72 14.51 -29.49
C SER A 693 -10.22 14.44 -29.24
N LYS A 694 -10.99 14.03 -30.25
CA LYS A 694 -12.47 14.05 -30.23
C LYS A 694 -13.11 12.84 -30.88
N ALA A 695 -14.37 12.60 -30.57
CA ALA A 695 -15.19 11.58 -31.20
C ALA A 695 -16.43 12.15 -31.90
N THR A 696 -16.81 11.58 -33.04
CA THR A 696 -18.04 11.92 -33.77
C THR A 696 -18.98 10.71 -33.86
N THR A 697 -20.28 10.93 -33.60
CA THR A 697 -21.30 9.87 -33.53
C THR A 697 -22.40 10.04 -34.58
N PRO A 698 -23.05 8.94 -35.04
CA PRO A 698 -24.17 9.03 -35.98
C PRO A 698 -25.42 9.72 -35.42
N GLN A 699 -25.68 9.54 -34.12
CA GLN A 699 -26.77 10.22 -33.42
C GLN A 699 -26.20 11.41 -32.63
N PRO A 700 -26.95 12.52 -32.46
CA PRO A 700 -26.51 13.66 -31.67
C PRO A 700 -26.19 13.23 -30.22
N ALA A 701 -24.96 13.45 -29.77
CA ALA A 701 -24.51 13.08 -28.44
C ALA A 701 -23.51 14.11 -27.93
N THR A 702 -23.44 14.27 -26.60
CA THR A 702 -22.50 15.16 -25.92
C THR A 702 -21.51 14.33 -25.11
N VAL A 703 -20.24 14.75 -25.08
CA VAL A 703 -19.21 14.11 -24.26
C VAL A 703 -19.55 14.33 -22.78
N SER A 704 -19.80 13.23 -22.07
CA SER A 704 -20.06 13.23 -20.62
C SER A 704 -18.81 12.94 -19.81
N ALA A 705 -17.85 12.21 -20.37
CA ALA A 705 -16.58 11.90 -19.72
C ALA A 705 -15.51 11.56 -20.77
N THR A 706 -14.26 11.88 -20.46
CA THR A 706 -13.09 11.61 -21.31
C THR A 706 -11.95 11.10 -20.43
N ARG A 707 -11.13 10.21 -20.99
CA ARG A 707 -9.83 9.84 -20.41
C ARG A 707 -8.78 9.87 -21.51
N LEU A 708 -7.62 10.43 -21.18
CA LEU A 708 -6.42 10.35 -22.02
C LEU A 708 -5.31 9.72 -21.20
N GLU A 709 -4.62 8.74 -21.75
CA GLU A 709 -3.47 8.08 -21.14
C GLU A 709 -2.27 8.20 -22.07
N LEU A 710 -1.11 8.48 -21.50
CA LEU A 710 0.18 8.40 -22.17
C LEU A 710 1.00 7.31 -21.49
N ILE A 711 1.39 6.32 -22.29
CA ILE A 711 2.18 5.18 -21.86
C ILE A 711 3.55 5.27 -22.53
N ARG A 712 4.62 5.17 -21.74
CA ARG A 712 6.00 5.18 -22.22
C ARG A 712 6.79 4.07 -21.54
N ASP A 713 7.32 3.13 -22.31
CA ASP A 713 8.20 2.08 -21.80
C ASP A 713 9.59 2.22 -22.41
N VAL A 714 10.58 2.53 -21.57
CA VAL A 714 12.02 2.53 -21.92
C VAL A 714 12.71 1.60 -20.94
N GLY A 715 13.07 0.39 -21.39
CA GLY A 715 13.82 -0.57 -20.58
C GLY A 715 13.00 -1.58 -19.77
N GLY A 716 11.70 -1.74 -20.02
CA GLY A 716 10.87 -2.82 -19.46
C GLY A 716 10.11 -2.46 -18.18
N SER A 717 9.96 -1.17 -17.87
CA SER A 717 9.14 -0.64 -16.79
C SER A 717 8.27 0.49 -17.33
N PRO A 718 7.04 0.20 -17.78
CA PRO A 718 6.19 1.18 -18.43
C PRO A 718 5.76 2.27 -17.44
N TRP A 719 5.93 3.52 -17.85
CA TRP A 719 5.33 4.69 -17.23
C TRP A 719 3.94 4.94 -17.80
N LEU A 720 2.98 5.31 -16.94
CA LEU A 720 1.63 5.71 -17.35
C LEU A 720 1.24 7.01 -16.63
N ASP A 721 0.91 8.04 -17.41
CA ASP A 721 0.18 9.22 -16.93
C ASP A 721 -1.23 9.21 -17.51
N ALA A 722 -2.23 9.45 -16.66
CA ALA A 722 -3.64 9.48 -17.04
C ALA A 722 -4.27 10.82 -16.66
N TRP A 723 -5.03 11.40 -17.59
CA TRP A 723 -5.81 12.61 -17.38
C TRP A 723 -7.30 12.30 -17.52
N TYR A 724 -8.07 12.79 -16.55
CA TYR A 724 -9.53 12.70 -16.49
C TYR A 724 -10.10 14.13 -16.49
N PRO A 725 -10.21 14.79 -17.66
CA PRO A 725 -10.76 16.13 -17.73
C PRO A 725 -12.17 16.16 -17.13
N GLY A 726 -12.35 17.01 -16.11
CA GLY A 726 -13.64 17.23 -15.47
C GLY A 726 -14.65 17.95 -16.38
N PRO A 727 -15.90 18.09 -15.91
CA PRO A 727 -16.96 18.73 -16.69
C PRO A 727 -16.65 20.18 -17.05
N GLU A 728 -15.71 20.87 -16.40
CA GLU A 728 -15.27 22.21 -16.75
C GLU A 728 -14.54 22.31 -18.09
N TYR A 729 -13.96 21.20 -18.58
CA TYR A 729 -13.22 21.12 -19.83
C TYR A 729 -14.11 20.76 -21.01
N ASP A 730 -14.07 21.54 -22.09
CA ASP A 730 -14.84 21.27 -23.32
C ASP A 730 -14.07 20.45 -24.36
N SER A 731 -12.74 20.34 -24.22
CA SER A 731 -11.86 19.76 -25.23
C SER A 731 -10.54 19.25 -24.64
N VAL A 732 -9.94 18.27 -25.34
CA VAL A 732 -8.60 17.74 -25.05
C VAL A 732 -7.74 17.90 -26.29
N TRP A 733 -6.52 18.40 -26.12
CA TRP A 733 -5.58 18.73 -27.18
C TRP A 733 -4.28 17.95 -26.95
N VAL A 734 -3.78 17.30 -27.99
CA VAL A 734 -2.55 16.51 -27.90
C VAL A 734 -1.58 16.93 -28.99
N LEU A 735 -0.30 17.09 -28.67
CA LEU A 735 0.74 17.43 -29.65
C LEU A 735 1.08 16.20 -30.51
N PRO A 736 0.92 16.26 -31.85
CA PRO A 736 1.37 15.18 -32.73
C PRO A 736 2.88 14.95 -32.62
N THR A 737 3.30 13.69 -32.70
CA THR A 737 4.72 13.29 -32.59
C THR A 737 5.16 12.55 -33.84
N ARG A 738 6.47 12.48 -34.03
CA ARG A 738 7.07 11.47 -34.91
C ARG A 738 7.07 10.10 -34.21
N GLU A 739 7.34 9.06 -34.98
CA GLU A 739 7.60 7.72 -34.45
C GLU A 739 8.79 7.78 -33.47
N VAL A 740 8.60 7.17 -32.30
CA VAL A 740 9.64 7.08 -31.27
C VAL A 740 10.79 6.21 -31.75
N THR A 741 12.02 6.61 -31.40
CA THR A 741 13.22 5.87 -31.85
C THR A 741 13.64 4.75 -30.91
N ASP A 742 13.11 4.71 -29.69
CA ASP A 742 13.46 3.72 -28.67
C ASP A 742 12.24 3.40 -27.79
N GLY A 743 12.11 2.15 -27.34
CA GLY A 743 11.04 1.68 -26.46
C GLY A 743 9.62 1.74 -27.05
N ALA A 744 8.62 1.51 -26.21
CA ALA A 744 7.20 1.61 -26.59
C ALA A 744 6.62 2.97 -26.18
N PHE A 745 5.66 3.46 -26.96
CA PHE A 745 4.97 4.72 -26.72
C PHE A 745 3.54 4.61 -27.24
N THR A 746 2.56 4.86 -26.39
CA THR A 746 1.14 4.79 -26.77
C THR A 746 0.38 5.94 -26.14
N VAL A 747 -0.49 6.58 -26.92
CA VAL A 747 -1.55 7.43 -26.37
C VAL A 747 -2.87 6.72 -26.52
N HIS A 748 -3.53 6.46 -25.40
CA HIS A 748 -4.83 5.82 -25.34
C HIS A 748 -5.89 6.89 -25.04
N ALA A 749 -6.90 6.98 -25.91
CA ALA A 749 -7.95 7.98 -25.81
C ALA A 749 -9.32 7.31 -25.69
N ARG A 750 -10.10 7.77 -24.71
CA ARG A 750 -11.41 7.22 -24.40
C ARG A 750 -12.44 8.34 -24.22
N TRP A 751 -13.61 8.14 -24.82
CA TRP A 751 -14.76 9.02 -24.68
C TRP A 751 -16.01 8.25 -24.30
N ARG A 752 -16.80 8.85 -23.41
CA ARG A 752 -18.20 8.50 -23.22
C ARG A 752 -19.08 9.63 -23.70
N LEU A 753 -19.98 9.34 -24.63
CA LEU A 753 -20.96 10.29 -25.13
C LEU A 753 -22.37 9.80 -24.82
N THR A 754 -23.26 10.70 -24.43
CA THR A 754 -24.65 10.36 -24.09
C THR A 754 -25.63 11.24 -24.85
N GLN A 755 -26.87 10.76 -25.00
CA GLN A 755 -27.96 11.62 -25.46
C GLN A 755 -28.09 12.79 -24.46
N PRO A 756 -27.99 14.05 -24.90
CA PRO A 756 -28.10 15.19 -24.00
C PRO A 756 -29.48 15.23 -23.35
N ALA A 757 -29.53 15.31 -22.03
CA ALA A 757 -30.77 15.40 -21.25
C ALA A 757 -31.60 16.64 -21.65
N LEU A 758 -30.91 17.70 -22.08
CA LEU A 758 -31.52 18.91 -22.59
C LEU A 758 -30.61 19.55 -23.66
N THR A 759 -31.20 20.05 -24.75
CA THR A 759 -30.49 20.92 -25.70
C THR A 759 -31.21 22.24 -25.86
N LEU A 760 -30.43 23.30 -26.13
CA LEU A 760 -30.91 24.65 -26.33
C LEU A 760 -30.50 25.13 -27.73
N ARG A 761 -31.46 25.41 -28.61
CA ARG A 761 -31.12 25.76 -30.01
C ARG A 761 -30.27 27.03 -30.09
N GLY A 762 -29.08 26.91 -30.69
CA GLY A 762 -28.15 28.02 -30.92
C GLY A 762 -27.12 28.24 -29.80
N TYR A 763 -27.04 27.29 -28.87
CA TYR A 763 -26.13 27.22 -27.72
C TYR A 763 -25.68 25.77 -27.59
N ASP A 764 -24.40 25.51 -27.84
CA ASP A 764 -23.90 24.16 -28.09
C ASP A 764 -23.03 23.63 -26.93
N ASP A 765 -22.70 24.48 -25.94
CA ASP A 765 -21.87 24.12 -24.77
C ASP A 765 -22.54 24.46 -23.43
N LEU A 766 -23.60 23.70 -23.14
CA LEU A 766 -24.39 23.81 -21.90
C LEU A 766 -24.28 22.53 -21.06
N LEU A 767 -24.37 22.68 -19.75
CA LEU A 767 -24.64 21.58 -18.83
C LEU A 767 -26.03 21.76 -18.22
N ALA A 768 -26.70 20.67 -17.87
CA ALA A 768 -28.07 20.72 -17.36
C ALA A 768 -28.30 19.68 -16.27
N GLU A 769 -28.99 20.09 -15.20
CA GLU A 769 -29.52 19.20 -14.16
C GLU A 769 -31.04 19.27 -14.15
N GLN A 770 -31.70 18.11 -13.99
CA GLN A 770 -33.15 17.98 -14.07
C GLN A 770 -33.78 17.75 -12.68
N PRO A 771 -34.98 18.28 -12.41
CA PRO A 771 -35.71 18.02 -11.18
C PRO A 771 -36.34 16.61 -11.22
N PRO A 772 -36.92 16.10 -10.11
CA PRO A 772 -37.55 14.77 -10.09
C PRO A 772 -38.71 14.61 -11.07
N THR A 773 -39.37 15.73 -11.42
CA THR A 773 -40.38 15.79 -12.48
C THR A 773 -39.86 16.68 -13.60
N PRO A 774 -39.05 16.13 -14.54
CA PRO A 774 -38.44 16.91 -15.61
C PRO A 774 -39.47 17.38 -16.64
N LEU A 775 -39.05 18.29 -17.53
CA LEU A 775 -39.87 18.69 -18.68
C LEU A 775 -40.23 17.44 -19.54
N PRO A 776 -41.50 17.28 -19.96
CA PRO A 776 -41.90 16.14 -20.80
C PRO A 776 -41.04 16.03 -22.06
N ALA A 777 -40.84 14.80 -22.55
CA ALA A 777 -40.08 14.55 -23.78
C ALA A 777 -40.74 15.22 -24.99
N SER A 778 -40.25 16.41 -25.37
CA SER A 778 -40.78 17.23 -26.46
C SER A 778 -39.87 18.43 -26.73
N VAL A 779 -40.22 19.21 -27.75
CA VAL A 779 -39.68 20.54 -27.97
C VAL A 779 -40.58 21.55 -27.25
N HIS A 780 -39.99 22.32 -26.35
CA HIS A 780 -40.67 23.39 -25.60
C HIS A 780 -40.16 24.74 -26.10
N SER A 781 -41.06 25.70 -26.29
CA SER A 781 -40.67 27.08 -26.62
C SER A 781 -41.00 27.99 -25.44
N VAL A 782 -39.97 28.44 -24.72
CA VAL A 782 -40.09 29.29 -23.54
C VAL A 782 -39.55 30.69 -23.82
N GLU A 783 -40.17 31.72 -23.23
CA GLU A 783 -39.64 33.07 -23.31
C GLU A 783 -38.51 33.24 -22.29
N ALA A 784 -37.41 33.88 -22.68
CA ALA A 784 -36.28 34.16 -21.79
C ALA A 784 -36.32 35.59 -21.25
N VAL A 785 -36.04 35.75 -19.94
CA VAL A 785 -36.05 37.05 -19.25
C VAL A 785 -34.89 37.16 -18.25
N LEU A 786 -34.40 38.38 -18.01
CA LEU A 786 -33.41 38.68 -16.97
C LEU A 786 -34.03 39.02 -15.60
N GLY A 787 -35.35 39.21 -15.55
CA GLY A 787 -36.11 39.62 -14.37
C GLY A 787 -37.55 40.02 -14.72
N GLY A 788 -38.32 40.51 -13.74
CA GLY A 788 -39.73 40.89 -13.93
C GLY A 788 -40.71 39.73 -13.74
N ASP A 789 -41.74 39.61 -14.58
CA ASP A 789 -42.67 38.48 -14.55
C ASP A 789 -42.02 37.23 -15.17
N VAL A 790 -41.61 36.30 -14.31
CA VAL A 790 -40.90 35.06 -14.67
C VAL A 790 -41.82 33.85 -14.77
N ARG A 791 -43.13 34.00 -14.50
CA ARG A 791 -44.05 32.86 -14.43
C ARG A 791 -44.15 32.14 -15.79
N GLY A 792 -43.77 30.87 -15.82
CA GLY A 792 -43.76 30.04 -17.04
C GLY A 792 -42.64 30.37 -18.04
N LYS A 793 -41.66 31.19 -17.65
CA LYS A 793 -40.53 31.65 -18.49
C LYS A 793 -39.21 31.02 -18.06
N ALA A 794 -38.17 31.16 -18.89
CA ALA A 794 -36.79 30.85 -18.55
C ALA A 794 -36.15 32.09 -17.92
N LEU A 795 -35.77 32.00 -16.65
CA LEU A 795 -35.05 33.07 -15.95
C LEU A 795 -33.55 32.92 -16.23
N VAL A 796 -32.93 33.97 -16.77
CA VAL A 796 -31.48 34.04 -17.02
C VAL A 796 -30.83 34.89 -15.94
N VAL A 797 -29.85 34.33 -15.24
CA VAL A 797 -29.08 34.99 -14.18
C VAL A 797 -27.59 34.85 -14.44
N LYS A 798 -26.79 35.78 -13.91
CA LYS A 798 -25.34 35.63 -13.87
C LYS A 798 -24.93 34.95 -12.57
N ARG A 799 -23.98 34.02 -12.65
CA ARG A 799 -23.35 33.42 -11.47
C ARG A 799 -22.59 34.50 -10.67
N THR A 800 -22.60 34.36 -9.35
CA THR A 800 -21.81 35.18 -8.42
C THR A 800 -21.44 34.34 -7.20
N ASP A 801 -20.33 34.66 -6.51
CA ASP A 801 -19.97 34.03 -5.22
C ASP A 801 -20.91 34.40 -4.07
N ALA A 802 -21.74 35.43 -4.23
CA ALA A 802 -22.59 35.95 -3.16
C ALA A 802 -23.89 35.15 -2.95
N VAL A 803 -24.36 34.43 -3.97
CA VAL A 803 -25.62 33.67 -3.91
C VAL A 803 -25.42 32.33 -4.60
N ALA A 804 -25.63 31.24 -3.86
CA ALA A 804 -25.50 29.87 -4.37
C ALA A 804 -26.52 29.57 -5.49
N ILE A 805 -26.20 28.63 -6.39
CA ILE A 805 -27.10 28.25 -7.50
C ILE A 805 -28.39 27.63 -6.96
N GLU A 806 -28.27 26.92 -5.85
CA GLU A 806 -29.35 26.28 -5.10
C GLU A 806 -30.38 27.31 -4.62
N ASP A 807 -29.91 28.41 -4.04
CA ASP A 807 -30.76 29.51 -3.57
C ASP A 807 -31.44 30.22 -4.75
N GLN A 808 -30.70 30.43 -5.85
CA GLN A 808 -31.24 31.01 -7.08
C GLN A 808 -32.32 30.11 -7.69
N ALA A 809 -32.12 28.80 -7.71
CA ALA A 809 -33.09 27.82 -8.18
C ALA A 809 -34.33 27.78 -7.29
N ALA A 810 -34.17 27.77 -5.97
CA ALA A 810 -35.30 27.81 -5.03
C ALA A 810 -36.14 29.09 -5.21
N ALA A 811 -35.50 30.24 -5.38
CA ALA A 811 -36.18 31.51 -5.63
C ALA A 811 -36.90 31.52 -6.99
N ALA A 812 -36.25 31.03 -8.05
CA ALA A 812 -36.83 30.92 -9.39
C ALA A 812 -38.05 30.00 -9.40
N ALA A 813 -37.98 28.84 -8.73
CA ALA A 813 -39.09 27.90 -8.58
C ALA A 813 -40.27 28.56 -7.86
N SER A 814 -39.99 29.24 -6.74
CA SER A 814 -41.01 29.93 -5.93
C SER A 814 -41.71 31.05 -6.70
N ALA A 815 -41.00 31.72 -7.61
CA ALA A 815 -41.55 32.73 -8.50
C ALA A 815 -42.33 32.16 -9.71
N GLY A 816 -42.32 30.83 -9.89
CA GLY A 816 -43.02 30.12 -10.95
C GLY A 816 -42.25 30.07 -12.28
N ALA A 817 -40.93 30.24 -12.27
CA ALA A 817 -40.09 30.04 -13.45
C ALA A 817 -40.18 28.59 -13.94
N ARG A 818 -40.07 28.41 -15.26
CA ARG A 818 -40.07 27.08 -15.90
C ARG A 818 -38.66 26.47 -15.96
N LEU A 819 -37.64 27.31 -16.06
CA LEU A 819 -36.23 26.95 -16.24
C LEU A 819 -35.37 28.05 -15.61
N LEU A 820 -34.26 27.67 -14.97
CA LEU A 820 -33.19 28.60 -14.60
C LEU A 820 -32.00 28.41 -15.55
N ILE A 821 -31.51 29.49 -16.15
CA ILE A 821 -30.26 29.52 -16.92
C ILE A 821 -29.25 30.38 -16.15
N VAL A 822 -28.16 29.76 -15.71
CA VAL A 822 -27.06 30.41 -15.00
C VAL A 822 -25.90 30.64 -15.96
N VAL A 823 -25.53 31.90 -16.16
CA VAL A 823 -24.38 32.28 -16.99
C VAL A 823 -23.13 32.30 -16.13
N ASN A 824 -22.13 31.47 -16.47
CA ASN A 824 -20.84 31.43 -15.78
C ASN A 824 -20.11 32.77 -15.90
N ASP A 825 -19.41 33.19 -14.84
CA ASP A 825 -18.56 34.39 -14.81
C ASP A 825 -17.05 34.06 -14.95
N GLY A 826 -16.68 32.79 -14.80
CA GLY A 826 -15.32 32.26 -14.94
C GLY A 826 -15.00 31.62 -16.30
N VAL A 827 -13.87 30.92 -16.35
CA VAL A 827 -13.38 30.16 -17.51
C VAL A 827 -13.88 28.73 -17.45
N GLY A 828 -14.27 28.17 -18.60
CA GLY A 828 -14.77 26.81 -18.72
C GLY A 828 -16.27 26.68 -18.43
N ARG A 829 -16.72 25.43 -18.39
CA ARG A 829 -18.11 25.07 -18.10
C ARG A 829 -18.34 25.06 -16.60
N LEU A 830 -19.57 25.39 -16.20
CA LEU A 830 -19.98 25.45 -14.79
C LEU A 830 -20.91 24.27 -14.49
N ALA A 831 -20.62 23.50 -13.44
CA ALA A 831 -21.53 22.44 -13.00
C ALA A 831 -22.93 23.02 -12.68
N PRO A 832 -24.01 22.43 -13.19
CA PRO A 832 -25.36 22.99 -13.06
C PRO A 832 -25.97 22.81 -11.67
N TRP A 833 -25.41 21.93 -10.85
CA TRP A 833 -25.90 21.61 -9.52
C TRP A 833 -24.76 21.14 -8.62
N PRO A 834 -24.76 21.46 -7.31
CA PRO A 834 -23.76 20.95 -6.38
C PRO A 834 -23.92 19.44 -6.13
N GLY A 835 -22.83 18.77 -5.75
CA GLY A 835 -22.84 17.37 -5.29
C GLY A 835 -22.23 16.39 -6.28
N SER A 836 -22.09 15.14 -5.84
CA SER A 836 -21.58 14.02 -6.65
C SER A 836 -22.53 12.84 -6.59
N VAL A 837 -22.33 11.84 -7.44
CA VAL A 837 -23.10 10.58 -7.42
C VAL A 837 -23.05 9.86 -6.06
N TRP A 838 -21.97 10.07 -5.28
CA TRP A 838 -21.74 9.46 -3.96
C TRP A 838 -22.27 10.30 -2.79
N ALA A 839 -22.29 11.62 -2.96
CA ALA A 839 -22.85 12.57 -2.01
C ALA A 839 -23.79 13.54 -2.76
N PRO A 840 -24.96 13.05 -3.20
CA PRO A 840 -25.86 13.85 -4.01
C PRO A 840 -26.40 15.00 -3.16
N ALA A 841 -26.38 16.22 -3.71
CA ALA A 841 -27.28 17.23 -3.21
C ALA A 841 -28.73 16.79 -3.51
N GLY A 842 -29.70 17.27 -2.72
CA GLY A 842 -31.11 17.07 -3.06
C GLY A 842 -31.38 17.56 -4.49
N PRO A 843 -32.31 16.93 -5.23
CA PRO A 843 -32.53 17.26 -6.64
C PRO A 843 -33.03 18.71 -6.77
N PRO A 844 -32.74 19.40 -7.89
CA PRO A 844 -33.13 20.79 -8.03
C PRO A 844 -34.65 20.97 -8.04
N PRO A 845 -35.18 22.11 -7.57
CA PRO A 845 -36.61 22.37 -7.53
C PRO A 845 -37.21 22.66 -8.93
N LEU A 846 -36.37 22.98 -9.91
CA LEU A 846 -36.71 23.08 -11.33
C LEU A 846 -35.48 22.71 -12.18
N THR A 847 -35.62 22.63 -13.51
CA THR A 847 -34.46 22.41 -14.40
C THR A 847 -33.49 23.58 -14.32
N VAL A 848 -32.21 23.28 -14.10
CA VAL A 848 -31.11 24.25 -14.07
C VAL A 848 -30.17 23.98 -15.23
N VAL A 849 -29.88 25.02 -16.01
CA VAL A 849 -28.95 24.98 -17.14
C VAL A 849 -27.83 25.97 -16.87
N THR A 850 -26.60 25.60 -17.14
CA THR A 850 -25.46 26.51 -17.14
C THR A 850 -24.98 26.76 -18.55
N LEU A 851 -24.65 28.02 -18.83
CA LEU A 851 -23.96 28.43 -20.06
C LEU A 851 -22.57 28.93 -19.71
N THR A 852 -21.61 28.71 -20.61
CA THR A 852 -20.32 29.40 -20.55
C THR A 852 -20.50 30.91 -20.60
N LYS A 853 -19.47 31.64 -20.19
CA LYS A 853 -19.49 33.10 -20.18
C LYS A 853 -19.82 33.68 -21.55
N ASP A 854 -19.15 33.19 -22.60
CA ASP A 854 -19.29 33.68 -23.97
C ASP A 854 -20.71 33.44 -24.52
N GLU A 855 -21.25 32.24 -24.34
CA GLU A 855 -22.61 31.89 -24.77
C GLU A 855 -23.69 32.63 -23.97
N GLY A 856 -23.49 32.74 -22.64
CA GLY A 856 -24.43 33.43 -21.77
C GLY A 856 -24.48 34.94 -22.01
N GLU A 857 -23.35 35.59 -22.27
CA GLU A 857 -23.31 37.01 -22.64
C GLU A 857 -24.01 37.27 -23.98
N LYS A 858 -23.87 36.37 -24.95
CA LYS A 858 -24.63 36.41 -26.20
C LYS A 858 -26.14 36.31 -25.96
N LEU A 859 -26.59 35.42 -25.07
CA LEU A 859 -28.02 35.31 -24.69
C LEU A 859 -28.52 36.57 -23.98
N ILE A 860 -27.78 37.07 -23.00
CA ILE A 860 -28.12 38.31 -22.28
C ILE A 860 -28.25 39.48 -23.26
N GLY A 861 -27.30 39.62 -24.18
CA GLY A 861 -27.33 40.64 -25.23
C GLY A 861 -28.60 40.54 -26.08
N ARG A 862 -28.98 39.34 -26.52
CA ARG A 862 -30.24 39.15 -27.27
C ARG A 862 -31.47 39.58 -26.48
N ILE A 863 -31.56 39.21 -25.20
CA ILE A 863 -32.69 39.58 -24.34
C ILE A 863 -32.79 41.10 -24.17
N GLN A 864 -31.66 41.81 -24.16
CA GLN A 864 -31.63 43.27 -24.02
C GLN A 864 -32.03 44.02 -25.31
N HIS A 865 -31.75 43.45 -26.49
CA HIS A 865 -31.96 44.14 -27.77
C HIS A 865 -33.24 43.72 -28.49
N GLU A 866 -33.70 42.48 -28.30
CA GLU A 866 -34.90 41.94 -28.93
C GLU A 866 -36.13 42.15 -28.04
N ARG A 867 -37.28 42.51 -28.63
CA ARG A 867 -38.54 42.72 -27.88
C ARG A 867 -39.02 41.45 -27.15
N ARG A 868 -38.72 40.26 -27.69
CA ARG A 868 -39.10 38.97 -27.12
C ARG A 868 -38.15 37.88 -27.61
N VAL A 869 -37.39 37.28 -26.71
CA VAL A 869 -36.52 36.14 -27.01
C VAL A 869 -37.23 34.84 -26.66
N ARG A 870 -37.41 33.96 -27.65
CA ARG A 870 -37.90 32.59 -27.47
C ARG A 870 -36.73 31.61 -27.56
N LEU A 871 -36.70 30.67 -26.62
CA LEU A 871 -35.74 29.58 -26.53
C LEU A 871 -36.45 28.27 -26.87
N ASP A 872 -35.95 27.60 -27.90
CA ASP A 872 -36.40 26.26 -28.26
C ASP A 872 -35.53 25.24 -27.51
N ILE A 873 -36.18 24.49 -26.61
CA ILE A 873 -35.56 23.52 -25.72
C ILE A 873 -36.04 22.13 -26.13
N THR A 874 -35.11 21.21 -26.38
CA THR A 874 -35.45 19.79 -26.52
C THR A 874 -35.17 19.09 -25.20
N SER A 875 -36.21 18.55 -24.55
CA SER A 875 -36.07 17.78 -23.30
C SER A 875 -36.02 16.29 -23.60
N ASN A 876 -34.99 15.61 -23.09
CA ASN A 876 -34.84 14.16 -23.09
C ASN A 876 -34.70 13.68 -21.63
N PRO A 877 -35.82 13.52 -20.90
CA PRO A 877 -35.78 13.19 -19.47
C PRO A 877 -35.23 11.79 -19.15
N ILE A 878 -35.07 10.95 -20.18
CA ILE A 878 -34.49 9.61 -20.07
C ILE A 878 -33.49 9.47 -21.21
N THR A 879 -32.23 9.20 -20.89
CA THR A 879 -31.17 8.93 -21.86
C THR A 879 -31.46 7.61 -22.59
N ARG A 880 -31.72 7.67 -23.90
CA ARG A 880 -32.09 6.50 -24.72
C ARG A 880 -30.92 5.83 -25.42
N TYR A 881 -29.78 6.51 -25.51
CA TYR A 881 -28.56 5.92 -26.05
C TYR A 881 -27.28 6.53 -25.47
N ALA A 882 -26.20 5.74 -25.49
CA ALA A 882 -24.85 6.15 -25.13
C ALA A 882 -23.82 5.53 -26.10
N TYR A 883 -22.63 6.14 -26.17
CA TYR A 883 -21.47 5.67 -26.91
C TYR A 883 -20.27 5.56 -25.97
N ASP A 884 -19.67 4.37 -25.85
CA ASP A 884 -18.38 4.16 -25.19
C ASP A 884 -17.33 3.86 -26.25
N LEU A 885 -16.41 4.80 -26.45
CA LEU A 885 -15.49 4.81 -27.57
C LEU A 885 -14.05 4.83 -27.08
N VAL A 886 -13.19 4.04 -27.70
CA VAL A 886 -11.78 3.94 -27.34
C VAL A 886 -10.90 3.79 -28.59
N THR A 887 -9.69 4.34 -28.53
CA THR A 887 -8.67 4.20 -29.58
C THR A 887 -7.26 4.32 -29.01
N ASP A 888 -6.35 3.56 -29.62
CA ASP A 888 -4.92 3.59 -29.31
C ASP A 888 -4.14 4.24 -30.46
N TYR A 889 -3.17 5.09 -30.11
CA TYR A 889 -2.18 5.66 -31.01
C TYR A 889 -0.80 5.13 -30.64
N GLU A 890 -0.38 4.05 -31.28
CA GLU A 890 0.88 3.35 -31.01
C GLU A 890 2.05 3.94 -31.80
N GLY A 891 3.21 4.07 -31.17
CA GLY A 891 4.48 4.51 -31.75
C GLY A 891 4.56 6.01 -32.06
N ALA A 892 3.45 6.64 -32.43
CA ALA A 892 3.36 8.07 -32.73
C ALA A 892 1.94 8.62 -32.52
N ILE A 893 1.85 9.92 -32.25
CA ILE A 893 0.57 10.65 -32.22
C ILE A 893 0.29 11.24 -33.61
N PRO A 894 -0.75 10.78 -34.33
CA PRO A 894 -1.05 11.27 -35.67
C PRO A 894 -1.62 12.69 -35.66
N ALA A 895 -1.67 13.32 -36.84
CA ALA A 895 -2.22 14.66 -37.00
C ALA A 895 -3.77 14.72 -36.97
N ASP A 896 -4.48 13.62 -37.25
CA ASP A 896 -5.93 13.48 -37.06
C ASP A 896 -6.19 12.54 -35.88
N LEU A 897 -6.70 13.11 -34.79
CA LEU A 897 -7.08 12.40 -33.56
C LEU A 897 -8.60 12.22 -33.46
N THR A 898 -9.32 12.34 -34.57
CA THR A 898 -10.77 12.20 -34.60
C THR A 898 -11.18 10.72 -34.65
N TYR A 899 -11.81 10.21 -33.59
CA TYR A 899 -12.51 8.94 -33.64
C TYR A 899 -13.84 9.07 -34.38
N ARG A 900 -14.02 8.31 -35.47
CA ARG A 900 -15.25 8.33 -36.27
C ARG A 900 -16.08 7.09 -36.00
N ALA A 901 -17.14 7.23 -35.20
CA ALA A 901 -18.00 6.12 -34.82
C ALA A 901 -18.95 5.75 -35.98
N THR A 902 -18.90 4.51 -36.44
CA THR A 902 -19.68 3.99 -37.58
C THR A 902 -20.15 2.57 -37.30
N PRO A 903 -21.16 2.05 -38.02
CA PRO A 903 -21.55 0.63 -37.87
C PRO A 903 -20.41 -0.37 -38.16
N ARG A 904 -19.32 0.04 -38.80
CA ARG A 904 -18.17 -0.82 -39.14
C ARG A 904 -17.14 -0.96 -38.01
N ASN A 905 -17.20 -0.14 -36.97
CA ASN A 905 -16.30 -0.21 -35.82
C ASN A 905 -17.04 -0.24 -34.47
N LEU A 906 -18.37 -0.34 -34.50
CA LEU A 906 -19.21 -0.40 -33.31
C LEU A 906 -19.92 -1.74 -33.20
N ALA A 907 -20.25 -2.10 -31.96
CA ALA A 907 -21.25 -3.10 -31.61
C ALA A 907 -22.39 -2.44 -30.82
N ARG A 908 -23.57 -3.07 -30.80
CA ARG A 908 -24.76 -2.61 -30.10
C ARG A 908 -24.99 -3.44 -28.84
N ALA A 909 -25.21 -2.78 -27.71
CA ALA A 909 -25.66 -3.38 -26.45
C ALA A 909 -27.01 -2.78 -26.04
N ASP A 910 -28.05 -3.60 -25.99
CA ASP A 910 -29.38 -3.21 -25.49
C ASP A 910 -29.43 -3.46 -23.97
N VAL A 911 -29.27 -2.39 -23.20
CA VAL A 911 -29.15 -2.40 -21.75
C VAL A 911 -30.51 -2.18 -21.09
N SER A 912 -30.86 -3.01 -20.12
CA SER A 912 -32.11 -2.93 -19.34
C SER A 912 -31.82 -3.10 -17.86
N PHE A 913 -32.23 -2.13 -17.04
CA PHE A 913 -32.18 -2.21 -15.58
C PHE A 913 -33.55 -2.66 -15.06
N ARG A 914 -33.58 -3.78 -14.33
CA ARG A 914 -34.83 -4.45 -13.94
C ARG A 914 -35.00 -4.55 -12.43
N ASN A 915 -34.70 -3.48 -11.69
CA ASN A 915 -34.95 -3.49 -10.25
C ASN A 915 -36.46 -3.62 -9.96
N TRP A 916 -36.82 -4.29 -8.87
CA TRP A 916 -38.22 -4.55 -8.51
C TRP A 916 -38.98 -3.25 -8.18
N ARG A 917 -38.28 -2.22 -7.69
CA ARG A 917 -38.82 -0.88 -7.39
C ARG A 917 -38.21 0.21 -8.26
N PRO A 918 -38.93 1.31 -8.53
CA PRO A 918 -38.33 2.52 -9.09
C PRO A 918 -37.21 3.05 -8.19
N GLY A 919 -36.21 3.68 -8.80
CA GLY A 919 -35.04 4.23 -8.11
C GLY A 919 -33.98 4.62 -9.12
N ARG A 920 -32.74 4.78 -8.64
CA ARG A 920 -31.58 5.07 -9.49
C ARG A 920 -30.58 3.91 -9.49
N VAL A 921 -29.88 3.75 -10.60
CA VAL A 921 -28.70 2.91 -10.74
C VAL A 921 -27.52 3.81 -11.08
N LEU A 922 -26.38 3.56 -10.45
CA LEU A 922 -25.09 4.11 -10.84
C LEU A 922 -24.41 3.07 -11.73
N GLU A 923 -24.13 3.42 -12.97
CA GLU A 923 -23.48 2.53 -13.93
C GLU A 923 -22.20 3.14 -14.48
N GLN A 924 -21.25 2.26 -14.78
CA GLN A 924 -20.02 2.61 -15.45
C GLN A 924 -19.63 1.45 -16.35
N ARG A 925 -18.99 1.77 -17.46
CA ARG A 925 -18.27 0.79 -18.29
C ARG A 925 -16.79 1.11 -18.16
N ALA A 926 -15.93 0.11 -18.17
CA ALA A 926 -14.48 0.23 -18.20
C ALA A 926 -13.96 -0.48 -19.43
N ASP A 927 -12.84 0.02 -19.93
CA ASP A 927 -12.06 -0.60 -20.98
C ASP A 927 -10.75 -1.13 -20.38
N THR A 928 -10.06 -1.98 -21.14
CA THR A 928 -8.70 -2.43 -20.82
C THR A 928 -7.70 -1.61 -21.61
N ASP A 929 -6.75 -0.97 -20.92
CA ASP A 929 -5.68 -0.21 -21.52
C ASP A 929 -4.61 -1.13 -22.19
N PRO A 930 -3.66 -0.56 -22.96
CA PRO A 930 -2.59 -1.34 -23.58
C PRO A 930 -1.65 -2.09 -22.61
N LEU A 931 -1.60 -1.69 -21.33
CA LEU A 931 -0.84 -2.40 -20.29
C LEU A 931 -1.63 -3.56 -19.67
N GLY A 932 -2.88 -3.77 -20.09
CA GLY A 932 -3.75 -4.81 -19.56
C GLY A 932 -4.52 -4.40 -18.30
N SER A 933 -4.44 -3.13 -17.89
CA SER A 933 -5.15 -2.61 -16.72
C SER A 933 -6.57 -2.22 -17.08
N THR A 934 -7.53 -2.51 -16.20
CA THR A 934 -8.92 -2.08 -16.38
C THR A 934 -9.11 -0.71 -15.74
N ALA A 935 -9.49 0.28 -16.54
CA ALA A 935 -9.65 1.66 -16.09
C ALA A 935 -11.09 2.16 -16.30
N TYR A 936 -11.62 2.86 -15.29
CA TYR A 936 -13.01 3.29 -15.23
C TYR A 936 -13.15 4.79 -15.54
N LEU A 937 -14.31 5.18 -16.07
CA LEU A 937 -14.74 6.59 -16.07
C LEU A 937 -15.67 6.83 -14.88
N GLU A 938 -16.08 8.08 -14.69
CA GLU A 938 -17.05 8.43 -13.65
C GLU A 938 -18.41 7.73 -13.86
N TYR A 939 -19.09 7.43 -12.76
CA TYR A 939 -20.41 6.80 -12.79
C TYR A 939 -21.44 7.71 -13.45
N ALA A 940 -22.27 7.12 -14.30
CA ALA A 940 -23.48 7.74 -14.82
C ALA A 940 -24.70 7.28 -14.03
N GLU A 941 -25.65 8.18 -13.78
CA GLU A 941 -26.95 7.83 -13.19
C GLU A 941 -27.93 7.41 -14.30
N ALA A 942 -28.70 6.35 -14.05
CA ALA A 942 -29.83 5.95 -14.88
C ALA A 942 -31.02 5.50 -14.02
N PRO A 943 -32.24 5.42 -14.56
CA PRO A 943 -33.36 4.84 -13.85
C PRO A 943 -33.12 3.35 -13.55
N ALA A 944 -33.37 2.92 -12.31
CA ALA A 944 -33.26 1.50 -11.92
C ALA A 944 -34.31 0.59 -12.60
N ARG A 945 -35.28 1.21 -13.30
CA ARG A 945 -36.27 0.59 -14.18
C ARG A 945 -36.27 1.33 -15.53
N GLY A 946 -35.27 1.07 -16.36
CA GLY A 946 -35.08 1.79 -17.62
C GLY A 946 -34.34 0.97 -18.68
N ASP A 947 -34.60 1.28 -19.95
CA ASP A 947 -33.98 0.64 -21.11
C ASP A 947 -33.21 1.68 -21.94
N ARG A 948 -32.03 1.29 -22.43
CA ARG A 948 -31.14 2.14 -23.24
C ARG A 948 -30.39 1.31 -24.28
N THR A 949 -30.07 1.91 -25.43
CA THR A 949 -29.15 1.30 -26.42
C THR A 949 -27.77 1.93 -26.33
N ASP A 950 -26.77 1.14 -25.97
CA ASP A 950 -25.38 1.52 -25.94
C ASP A 950 -24.66 1.08 -27.21
N TRP A 951 -23.71 1.89 -27.66
CA TRP A 951 -22.81 1.60 -28.76
C TRP A 951 -21.38 1.59 -28.25
N VAL A 952 -20.66 0.48 -28.46
CA VAL A 952 -19.31 0.31 -27.93
C VAL A 952 -18.32 0.08 -29.06
N THR A 953 -17.07 0.54 -28.93
CA THR A 953 -16.02 0.17 -29.88
C THR A 953 -15.87 -1.35 -29.93
N ALA A 954 -16.05 -1.92 -31.10
CA ALA A 954 -15.92 -3.35 -31.33
C ALA A 954 -14.45 -3.78 -31.24
N GLY A 955 -14.20 -5.01 -30.77
CA GLY A 955 -12.84 -5.53 -30.58
C GLY A 955 -12.20 -5.14 -29.24
N ALA A 956 -12.49 -3.95 -28.70
CA ALA A 956 -12.05 -3.55 -27.36
C ALA A 956 -12.66 -4.46 -26.27
N LYS A 957 -11.94 -4.62 -25.16
CA LYS A 957 -12.42 -5.36 -23.98
C LYS A 957 -13.16 -4.40 -23.05
N TRP A 958 -14.38 -4.77 -22.70
CA TRP A 958 -15.25 -3.96 -21.85
C TRP A 958 -15.66 -4.71 -20.58
N VAL A 959 -15.67 -4.00 -19.45
CA VAL A 959 -16.20 -4.45 -18.17
C VAL A 959 -17.26 -3.46 -17.72
N SER A 960 -18.51 -3.90 -17.62
CA SER A 960 -19.60 -3.05 -17.13
C SER A 960 -19.82 -3.31 -15.63
N VAL A 961 -20.16 -2.26 -14.89
CA VAL A 961 -20.55 -2.31 -13.49
C VAL A 961 -21.85 -1.51 -13.33
N ALA A 962 -22.81 -2.09 -12.62
CA ALA A 962 -24.05 -1.41 -12.25
C ALA A 962 -24.30 -1.57 -10.75
N THR A 963 -24.67 -0.48 -10.09
CA THR A 963 -24.84 -0.39 -8.64
C THR A 963 -26.19 0.24 -8.33
N ILE A 964 -27.01 -0.46 -7.55
CA ILE A 964 -28.16 0.15 -6.88
C ILE A 964 -27.68 0.58 -5.48
N PRO A 965 -27.56 1.89 -5.20
CA PRO A 965 -27.01 2.37 -3.94
C PRO A 965 -27.73 1.79 -2.72
N GLY A 966 -26.97 1.24 -1.77
CA GLY A 966 -27.49 0.62 -0.56
C GLY A 966 -28.13 -0.76 -0.76
N GLU A 967 -28.15 -1.30 -1.97
CA GLU A 967 -28.73 -2.61 -2.27
C GLU A 967 -27.68 -3.61 -2.76
N GLN A 968 -27.20 -3.46 -4.00
CA GLN A 968 -26.27 -4.41 -4.63
C GLN A 968 -25.52 -3.79 -5.80
N THR A 969 -24.34 -4.32 -6.08
CA THR A 969 -23.54 -4.06 -7.28
C THR A 969 -23.35 -5.36 -8.05
N GLN A 970 -23.38 -5.25 -9.36
CA GLN A 970 -23.10 -6.34 -10.28
C GLN A 970 -22.05 -5.89 -11.29
N ARG A 971 -21.25 -6.84 -11.78
CA ARG A 971 -20.28 -6.62 -12.85
C ARG A 971 -20.28 -7.74 -13.88
N THR A 972 -19.86 -7.42 -15.10
CA THR A 972 -19.66 -8.39 -16.19
C THR A 972 -18.23 -8.93 -16.22
N ALA A 973 -18.04 -10.07 -16.87
CA ALA A 973 -16.71 -10.47 -17.33
C ALA A 973 -16.19 -9.50 -18.41
N PRO A 974 -14.85 -9.38 -18.58
CA PRO A 974 -14.27 -8.70 -19.73
C PRO A 974 -14.83 -9.28 -21.04
N THR A 975 -15.59 -8.46 -21.77
CA THR A 975 -16.32 -8.87 -22.97
C THR A 975 -15.83 -8.06 -24.16
N SER A 976 -15.51 -8.74 -25.25
CA SER A 976 -15.25 -8.10 -26.54
C SER A 976 -16.42 -8.37 -27.47
N TYR A 977 -16.94 -7.32 -28.09
CA TYR A 977 -18.07 -7.41 -29.01
C TYR A 977 -17.58 -7.43 -30.45
N ALA A 978 -18.13 -8.33 -31.25
CA ALA A 978 -17.84 -8.37 -32.69
C ALA A 978 -18.48 -7.18 -33.39
N VAL A 979 -17.82 -6.68 -34.44
CA VAL A 979 -18.33 -5.58 -35.27
C VAL A 979 -19.75 -5.90 -35.76
N GLY A 980 -20.67 -4.95 -35.59
CA GLY A 980 -22.06 -5.06 -36.02
C GLY A 980 -22.93 -6.05 -35.23
N SER A 981 -22.39 -6.68 -34.18
CA SER A 981 -23.18 -7.56 -33.31
C SER A 981 -24.16 -6.78 -32.44
N ALA A 982 -25.26 -7.44 -32.05
CA ALA A 982 -26.22 -6.93 -31.10
C ALA A 982 -26.27 -7.86 -29.88
N HIS A 983 -26.21 -7.28 -28.69
CA HIS A 983 -26.17 -8.00 -27.43
C HIS A 983 -27.21 -7.43 -26.46
N ALA A 984 -27.97 -8.28 -25.77
CA ALA A 984 -28.89 -7.84 -24.73
C ALA A 984 -28.22 -7.98 -23.35
N GLU A 985 -28.25 -6.92 -22.56
CA GLU A 985 -27.65 -6.87 -21.22
C GLU A 985 -28.75 -6.49 -20.22
N HIS A 986 -29.14 -7.46 -19.39
CA HIS A 986 -30.23 -7.29 -18.44
C HIS A 986 -29.68 -7.36 -17.03
N TRP A 987 -29.79 -6.26 -16.30
CA TRP A 987 -29.26 -6.11 -14.95
C TRP A 987 -30.34 -6.32 -13.91
N PHE A 988 -29.92 -6.91 -12.78
CA PHE A 988 -30.73 -7.11 -11.59
C PHE A 988 -31.97 -8.00 -11.82
N GLY A 989 -31.85 -9.00 -12.69
CA GLY A 989 -32.89 -10.00 -12.92
C GLY A 989 -33.34 -10.73 -11.64
N PRO A 990 -34.56 -11.31 -11.60
CA PRO A 990 -35.13 -11.87 -10.38
C PRO A 990 -34.41 -13.14 -9.89
N VAL A 991 -33.85 -13.95 -10.80
CA VAL A 991 -33.10 -15.17 -10.45
C VAL A 991 -31.66 -14.80 -10.12
N GLN A 992 -31.42 -14.58 -8.83
CA GLN A 992 -30.11 -14.27 -8.25
C GLN A 992 -29.47 -15.52 -7.62
N ARG A 993 -28.15 -15.68 -7.78
CA ARG A 993 -27.36 -16.82 -7.29
C ARG A 993 -25.85 -16.50 -7.23
N PRO A 994 -25.05 -17.30 -6.51
CA PRO A 994 -23.60 -17.28 -6.64
C PRO A 994 -23.14 -17.54 -8.07
N ARG A 995 -22.34 -16.62 -8.62
CA ARG A 995 -21.77 -16.71 -9.97
C ARG A 995 -20.42 -16.02 -10.00
N LEU A 996 -19.42 -16.72 -10.51
CA LEU A 996 -18.03 -16.27 -10.61
C LEU A 996 -17.68 -15.91 -12.05
N LEU A 997 -16.96 -14.81 -12.23
CA LEU A 997 -16.37 -14.48 -13.52
C LEU A 997 -15.03 -15.20 -13.71
N ASP A 998 -14.66 -15.47 -14.95
CA ASP A 998 -13.33 -15.97 -15.29
C ASP A 998 -12.29 -14.89 -14.95
N ASP A 999 -11.44 -15.18 -13.96
CA ASP A 999 -10.25 -14.40 -13.63
C ASP A 999 -9.03 -15.07 -14.29
N PRO A 1000 -8.27 -14.39 -15.17
CA PRO A 1000 -7.06 -14.93 -15.78
C PRO A 1000 -6.00 -15.40 -14.76
N ALA A 1001 -5.97 -14.78 -13.57
CA ALA A 1001 -5.07 -15.18 -12.48
C ALA A 1001 -5.63 -16.36 -11.66
N GLY A 1002 -6.91 -16.73 -11.86
CA GLY A 1002 -7.58 -17.82 -11.18
C GLY A 1002 -7.81 -17.58 -9.68
N LEU A 1003 -7.72 -16.34 -9.19
CA LEU A 1003 -7.63 -16.03 -7.76
C LEU A 1003 -8.98 -15.87 -7.05
N ASN A 1004 -10.10 -16.10 -7.75
CA ASN A 1004 -11.42 -16.10 -7.13
C ASN A 1004 -11.63 -17.35 -6.25
N VAL A 1005 -11.33 -18.53 -6.79
CA VAL A 1005 -11.30 -19.79 -6.03
C VAL A 1005 -10.09 -20.59 -6.49
N PHE A 1006 -9.17 -20.88 -5.59
CA PHE A 1006 -7.94 -21.58 -5.93
C PHE A 1006 -7.34 -22.31 -4.74
N ARG A 1007 -6.48 -23.27 -5.06
CA ARG A 1007 -5.55 -23.91 -4.14
C ARG A 1007 -4.12 -23.46 -4.49
N GLN A 1008 -3.29 -23.21 -3.48
CA GLN A 1008 -1.89 -22.85 -3.63
C GLN A 1008 -0.98 -23.74 -2.76
N GLU A 1009 0.33 -23.59 -2.92
CA GLU A 1009 1.35 -24.32 -2.16
C GLU A 1009 1.12 -24.26 -0.64
N GLY A 1010 1.57 -25.30 0.07
CA GLY A 1010 1.35 -25.44 1.51
C GLY A 1010 -0.07 -25.90 1.88
N GLY A 1011 -0.87 -26.35 0.90
CA GLY A 1011 -2.21 -26.91 1.14
C GLY A 1011 -3.29 -25.86 1.40
N TRP A 1012 -3.08 -24.61 0.98
CA TRP A 1012 -4.05 -23.53 1.17
C TRP A 1012 -5.12 -23.50 0.08
N PHE A 1013 -6.39 -23.33 0.44
CA PHE A 1013 -7.52 -23.14 -0.46
C PHE A 1013 -8.21 -21.82 -0.17
N PHE A 1014 -8.40 -20.96 -1.17
CA PHE A 1014 -9.09 -19.68 -1.06
C PHE A 1014 -10.37 -19.72 -1.90
N ALA A 1015 -11.44 -19.06 -1.43
CA ALA A 1015 -12.68 -18.88 -2.15
C ALA A 1015 -13.34 -17.53 -1.82
N ASN A 1016 -13.37 -16.61 -2.77
CA ASN A 1016 -14.22 -15.44 -2.78
C ASN A 1016 -15.41 -15.72 -3.69
N ILE A 1017 -16.61 -15.88 -3.14
CA ILE A 1017 -17.79 -16.17 -3.95
C ILE A 1017 -18.88 -15.15 -3.64
N PRO A 1018 -19.08 -14.15 -4.51
CA PRO A 1018 -20.19 -13.22 -4.38
C PRO A 1018 -21.53 -13.95 -4.51
N GLY A 1019 -22.46 -13.68 -3.58
CA GLY A 1019 -23.71 -14.43 -3.44
C GLY A 1019 -24.81 -14.07 -4.44
N TRP A 1020 -24.71 -12.93 -5.13
CA TRP A 1020 -25.85 -12.24 -5.74
C TRP A 1020 -25.60 -11.78 -7.19
N GLY A 1021 -25.28 -12.72 -8.06
CA GLY A 1021 -25.29 -12.49 -9.51
C GLY A 1021 -26.65 -12.79 -10.11
N ASP A 1022 -27.12 -12.01 -11.10
CA ASP A 1022 -28.31 -12.36 -11.86
C ASP A 1022 -28.02 -13.39 -12.96
N SER A 1023 -29.05 -14.15 -13.32
CA SER A 1023 -28.97 -15.20 -14.35
C SER A 1023 -28.96 -14.68 -15.80
N GLY A 1024 -28.70 -13.38 -16.02
CA GLY A 1024 -28.59 -12.76 -17.33
C GLY A 1024 -27.25 -13.06 -18.00
N THR A 1025 -26.51 -12.02 -18.39
CA THR A 1025 -25.18 -12.07 -19.04
C THR A 1025 -24.06 -12.55 -18.11
N ALA A 1026 -24.40 -13.50 -17.22
CA ALA A 1026 -23.55 -14.09 -16.21
C ALA A 1026 -22.90 -13.05 -15.29
N HIS A 1027 -23.70 -12.15 -14.71
CA HIS A 1027 -23.20 -11.16 -13.77
C HIS A 1027 -22.72 -11.81 -12.47
N GLU A 1028 -21.59 -11.33 -11.96
CA GLU A 1028 -21.17 -11.54 -10.57
C GLU A 1028 -21.65 -10.34 -9.75
N GLY A 1029 -22.23 -10.58 -8.59
CA GLY A 1029 -22.77 -9.50 -7.78
C GLY A 1029 -22.67 -9.68 -6.28
N SER A 1030 -22.57 -8.52 -5.63
CA SER A 1030 -22.22 -8.28 -4.24
C SER A 1030 -23.22 -7.29 -3.64
N THR A 1031 -23.47 -7.38 -2.34
CA THR A 1031 -24.30 -6.41 -1.60
C THR A 1031 -23.48 -5.30 -0.93
N ASN A 1032 -22.18 -5.22 -1.21
CA ASN A 1032 -21.23 -4.18 -0.76
C ASN A 1032 -21.39 -3.81 0.73
N ASP A 1033 -21.13 -4.77 1.61
CA ASP A 1033 -21.20 -4.62 3.07
C ASP A 1033 -22.58 -4.24 3.63
N ASN A 1034 -23.66 -4.41 2.85
CA ASN A 1034 -25.01 -4.36 3.40
C ASN A 1034 -25.22 -5.52 4.39
N VAL A 1035 -25.09 -5.20 5.67
CA VAL A 1035 -25.19 -6.13 6.82
C VAL A 1035 -26.54 -6.83 6.94
N ALA A 1036 -27.58 -6.37 6.22
CA ALA A 1036 -28.88 -7.02 6.14
C ALA A 1036 -28.93 -8.17 5.10
N ALA A 1037 -27.80 -8.52 4.48
CA ALA A 1037 -27.61 -9.75 3.70
C ALA A 1037 -26.57 -10.68 4.35
N ASP A 1038 -26.71 -11.97 4.07
CA ASP A 1038 -25.82 -13.04 4.51
C ASP A 1038 -25.13 -13.63 3.28
N ASN A 1039 -23.82 -13.87 3.39
CA ASN A 1039 -23.07 -14.70 2.46
C ASN A 1039 -22.15 -15.64 3.26
N ALA A 1040 -22.60 -16.88 3.46
CA ALA A 1040 -21.89 -17.90 4.21
C ALA A 1040 -21.29 -18.95 3.26
N LEU A 1041 -20.00 -19.20 3.38
CA LEU A 1041 -19.20 -20.15 2.63
C LEU A 1041 -18.61 -21.19 3.59
N LYS A 1042 -18.68 -22.48 3.25
CA LYS A 1042 -18.21 -23.59 4.09
C LYS A 1042 -17.53 -24.64 3.22
N LEU A 1043 -16.30 -25.04 3.54
CA LEU A 1043 -15.59 -26.13 2.86
C LEU A 1043 -15.61 -27.37 3.74
N TYR A 1044 -15.97 -28.52 3.17
CA TYR A 1044 -16.00 -29.83 3.81
C TYR A 1044 -15.12 -30.83 3.07
N GLN A 1045 -14.59 -31.82 3.79
CA GLN A 1045 -14.03 -33.05 3.24
C GLN A 1045 -14.83 -34.22 3.84
N GLY A 1046 -15.61 -34.92 3.01
CA GLY A 1046 -16.68 -35.79 3.53
C GLY A 1046 -17.66 -35.01 4.41
N ASP A 1047 -17.86 -35.48 5.65
CA ASP A 1047 -18.70 -34.82 6.65
C ASP A 1047 -17.91 -33.84 7.55
N LYS A 1048 -16.57 -33.82 7.45
CA LYS A 1048 -15.71 -32.94 8.26
C LYS A 1048 -15.71 -31.53 7.67
N LEU A 1049 -16.10 -30.54 8.47
CA LEU A 1049 -15.96 -29.13 8.11
C LEU A 1049 -14.49 -28.73 8.19
N MET A 1050 -13.90 -28.36 7.05
CA MET A 1050 -12.54 -27.84 6.97
C MET A 1050 -12.50 -26.33 7.28
N GLY A 1051 -13.63 -25.63 7.10
CA GLY A 1051 -13.92 -24.38 7.81
C GLY A 1051 -14.99 -23.52 7.11
N ALA A 1052 -15.27 -22.31 7.64
CA ALA A 1052 -16.31 -21.40 7.15
C ALA A 1052 -15.89 -19.92 7.19
N ASN A 1053 -16.41 -19.06 6.30
CA ASN A 1053 -16.09 -17.63 6.31
C ASN A 1053 -16.85 -16.90 7.42
N ASP A 1054 -16.42 -15.68 7.76
CA ASP A 1054 -17.23 -14.76 8.55
C ASP A 1054 -18.35 -14.18 7.65
N ARG A 1055 -19.56 -14.03 8.17
CA ARG A 1055 -20.68 -13.42 7.47
C ARG A 1055 -20.37 -11.99 6.96
N TYR A 1056 -19.50 -11.25 7.66
CA TYR A 1056 -19.06 -9.91 7.25
C TYR A 1056 -17.85 -9.92 6.32
N ASN A 1057 -17.29 -11.09 6.04
CA ASN A 1057 -16.17 -11.25 5.14
C ASN A 1057 -16.51 -12.28 4.05
N PRO A 1058 -16.77 -11.85 2.81
CA PRO A 1058 -17.21 -12.74 1.73
C PRO A 1058 -16.15 -13.78 1.32
N LEU A 1059 -14.97 -13.69 1.91
CA LEU A 1059 -13.80 -14.39 1.49
C LEU A 1059 -13.49 -15.54 2.49
N LEU A 1060 -13.42 -16.75 1.94
CA LEU A 1060 -13.13 -18.02 2.61
C LEU A 1060 -11.69 -18.40 2.34
N ALA A 1061 -10.92 -18.91 3.30
CA ALA A 1061 -9.75 -19.69 2.93
C ALA A 1061 -9.50 -20.87 3.86
N VAL A 1062 -8.62 -21.82 3.59
CA VAL A 1062 -8.48 -23.05 4.40
C VAL A 1062 -7.04 -23.50 4.31
N GLY A 1063 -6.33 -23.64 5.43
CA GLY A 1063 -4.95 -24.14 5.44
C GLY A 1063 -4.88 -25.66 5.60
N GLN A 1064 -3.69 -26.24 5.44
CA GLN A 1064 -3.43 -27.65 5.76
C GLN A 1064 -4.35 -28.66 5.04
N LEU A 1065 -4.87 -28.36 3.84
CA LEU A 1065 -5.60 -29.39 3.08
C LEU A 1065 -4.63 -30.53 2.68
N PRO A 1066 -5.01 -31.82 2.86
CA PRO A 1066 -4.16 -32.95 2.53
C PRO A 1066 -3.64 -32.91 1.10
N ALA A 1067 -2.35 -33.19 0.93
CA ALA A 1067 -1.67 -33.17 -0.37
C ALA A 1067 -2.25 -34.19 -1.38
N GLU A 1068 -2.90 -35.25 -0.89
CA GLU A 1068 -3.59 -36.23 -1.70
C GLU A 1068 -4.77 -35.62 -2.48
N HIS A 1069 -5.02 -36.14 -3.68
CA HIS A 1069 -6.20 -35.79 -4.47
C HIS A 1069 -7.47 -36.38 -3.83
N LEU A 1070 -8.14 -35.60 -2.97
CA LEU A 1070 -9.31 -36.02 -2.19
C LEU A 1070 -10.60 -35.29 -2.63
N PRO A 1071 -11.78 -35.87 -2.37
CA PRO A 1071 -13.05 -35.22 -2.63
C PRO A 1071 -13.39 -34.15 -1.56
N TYR A 1072 -13.76 -32.97 -2.02
CA TYR A 1072 -14.19 -31.83 -1.23
C TYR A 1072 -15.59 -31.37 -1.60
N ARG A 1073 -16.22 -30.66 -0.68
CA ARG A 1073 -17.54 -30.07 -0.85
C ARG A 1073 -17.57 -28.63 -0.36
N LEU A 1074 -17.78 -27.67 -1.26
CA LEU A 1074 -17.88 -26.24 -0.96
C LEU A 1074 -19.36 -25.82 -0.98
N VAL A 1075 -19.85 -25.22 0.10
CA VAL A 1075 -21.25 -24.81 0.28
C VAL A 1075 -21.30 -23.29 0.40
N SER A 1076 -22.12 -22.62 -0.40
CA SER A 1076 -22.49 -21.21 -0.32
C SER A 1076 -23.97 -21.08 0.06
N GLU A 1077 -24.26 -20.42 1.18
CA GLU A 1077 -25.59 -20.16 1.74
C GLU A 1077 -25.76 -18.64 1.87
N ASN A 1078 -26.74 -18.07 1.15
CA ASN A 1078 -26.96 -16.62 1.12
C ASN A 1078 -28.41 -16.31 1.48
N ASN A 1079 -28.63 -15.25 2.26
CA ASN A 1079 -29.97 -14.76 2.60
C ASN A 1079 -30.01 -13.24 2.46
N ARG A 1080 -31.16 -12.68 2.10
CA ARG A 1080 -31.35 -11.23 2.07
C ARG A 1080 -32.74 -10.85 2.53
N ASP A 1081 -32.81 -9.74 3.25
CA ASP A 1081 -34.06 -9.21 3.77
C ASP A 1081 -34.99 -8.65 2.67
N THR A 1082 -36.21 -8.31 3.06
CA THR A 1082 -37.27 -7.84 2.14
C THR A 1082 -36.93 -6.56 1.36
N TRP A 1083 -35.87 -5.82 1.74
CA TRP A 1083 -35.40 -4.65 1.00
C TRP A 1083 -34.95 -4.98 -0.44
N ALA A 1084 -34.46 -6.21 -0.67
CA ALA A 1084 -33.98 -6.67 -1.97
C ALA A 1084 -35.11 -7.13 -2.92
N GLY A 1085 -36.35 -7.03 -2.45
CA GLY A 1085 -37.55 -7.45 -3.18
C GLY A 1085 -37.99 -8.89 -2.85
N PRO A 1086 -39.06 -9.37 -3.49
CA PRO A 1086 -39.71 -10.63 -3.14
C PRO A 1086 -39.05 -11.88 -3.73
N TYR A 1087 -37.94 -11.73 -4.47
CA TYR A 1087 -37.31 -12.80 -5.26
C TYR A 1087 -35.93 -13.18 -4.74
N SER A 1088 -35.51 -14.43 -4.97
CA SER A 1088 -34.23 -14.99 -4.51
C SER A 1088 -33.92 -14.59 -3.07
N THR A 1089 -34.88 -14.80 -2.16
CA THR A 1089 -34.75 -14.37 -0.77
C THR A 1089 -33.70 -15.16 -0.01
N SER A 1090 -33.40 -16.38 -0.49
CA SER A 1090 -32.35 -17.24 0.01
C SER A 1090 -31.82 -18.15 -1.10
N THR A 1091 -30.52 -18.40 -1.12
CA THR A 1091 -29.86 -19.34 -2.02
C THR A 1091 -28.95 -20.30 -1.25
N ARG A 1092 -28.85 -21.54 -1.73
CA ARG A 1092 -27.89 -22.52 -1.24
C ARG A 1092 -27.26 -23.22 -2.44
N THR A 1093 -25.95 -23.15 -2.59
CA THR A 1093 -25.20 -23.82 -3.65
C THR A 1093 -24.14 -24.71 -3.03
N GLU A 1094 -24.06 -25.95 -3.46
CA GLU A 1094 -23.10 -26.93 -2.96
C GLU A 1094 -22.36 -27.53 -4.14
N TRP A 1095 -21.05 -27.32 -4.21
CA TRP A 1095 -20.15 -27.92 -5.18
C TRP A 1095 -19.42 -29.10 -4.57
N ALA A 1096 -19.32 -30.22 -5.29
CA ALA A 1096 -18.41 -31.31 -4.97
C ALA A 1096 -17.36 -31.46 -6.07
N PHE A 1097 -16.08 -31.56 -5.69
CA PHE A 1097 -14.96 -31.66 -6.62
C PHE A 1097 -13.79 -32.40 -5.98
N THR A 1098 -12.79 -32.81 -6.76
CA THR A 1098 -11.53 -33.37 -6.24
C THR A 1098 -10.39 -32.36 -6.39
N SER A 1099 -9.51 -32.26 -5.39
CA SER A 1099 -8.33 -31.39 -5.44
C SER A 1099 -7.17 -32.01 -4.65
N GLY A 1100 -5.93 -31.79 -5.09
CA GLY A 1100 -4.69 -32.28 -4.48
C GLY A 1100 -3.64 -31.17 -4.33
N ASP A 1101 -2.43 -31.53 -3.94
CA ASP A 1101 -1.32 -30.57 -3.81
C ASP A 1101 -0.95 -29.94 -5.15
N VAL A 1102 -0.40 -28.73 -5.09
CA VAL A 1102 0.01 -27.96 -6.27
C VAL A 1102 1.51 -27.67 -6.22
N PRO A 1103 2.22 -27.68 -7.36
CA PRO A 1103 3.64 -27.37 -7.41
C PRO A 1103 4.01 -26.00 -6.82
N LEU A 1104 5.22 -25.89 -6.27
CA LEU A 1104 5.74 -24.64 -5.69
C LEU A 1104 5.65 -23.48 -6.68
N GLY A 1105 5.17 -22.34 -6.19
CA GLY A 1105 4.96 -21.11 -6.98
C GLY A 1105 3.78 -21.17 -7.96
N THR A 1106 2.88 -22.14 -7.85
CA THR A 1106 1.69 -22.27 -8.73
C THR A 1106 0.37 -22.28 -7.95
N VAL A 1107 -0.73 -21.99 -8.65
CA VAL A 1107 -2.10 -22.06 -8.12
C VAL A 1107 -2.99 -22.91 -9.03
N GLU A 1108 -3.97 -23.58 -8.44
CA GLU A 1108 -4.94 -24.44 -9.14
C GLU A 1108 -6.38 -24.04 -8.80
N SER A 1109 -7.19 -23.66 -9.79
CA SER A 1109 -8.62 -23.40 -9.58
C SER A 1109 -9.45 -24.70 -9.65
N PRO A 1110 -10.27 -25.03 -8.63
CA PRO A 1110 -11.10 -26.24 -8.66
C PRO A 1110 -12.22 -26.16 -9.71
N PRO A 1111 -12.72 -27.32 -10.22
CA PRO A 1111 -13.76 -27.39 -11.25
C PRO A 1111 -15.17 -27.17 -10.69
N LEU A 1112 -15.43 -25.95 -10.20
CA LEU A 1112 -16.77 -25.56 -9.72
C LEU A 1112 -17.74 -25.40 -10.91
N ILE A 1113 -18.74 -26.27 -10.99
CA ILE A 1113 -19.82 -26.17 -12.00
C ILE A 1113 -20.75 -25.01 -11.64
N GLN A 1114 -20.90 -24.06 -12.55
CA GLN A 1114 -21.81 -22.92 -12.46
C GLN A 1114 -23.12 -23.23 -13.19
N LEU A 1115 -24.23 -22.70 -12.66
CA LEU A 1115 -25.58 -22.85 -13.23
C LEU A 1115 -26.13 -21.48 -13.63
N ASP A 1116 -26.65 -21.40 -14.86
CA ASP A 1116 -27.27 -20.20 -15.43
C ASP A 1116 -28.73 -20.50 -15.80
N TYR A 1117 -29.64 -19.56 -15.56
CA TYR A 1117 -31.08 -19.74 -15.73
C TYR A 1117 -31.69 -18.67 -16.64
N ALA A 1118 -32.27 -19.08 -17.76
CA ALA A 1118 -33.01 -18.17 -18.63
C ALA A 1118 -34.51 -18.45 -18.54
N VAL A 1119 -35.26 -17.45 -18.12
CA VAL A 1119 -36.73 -17.43 -18.05
C VAL A 1119 -37.25 -16.06 -18.48
N ASP A 1120 -38.29 -16.06 -19.32
CA ASP A 1120 -38.97 -14.83 -19.75
C ASP A 1120 -39.82 -14.26 -18.61
N THR A 1121 -39.42 -13.11 -18.09
CA THR A 1121 -40.08 -12.41 -16.99
C THR A 1121 -40.44 -11.00 -17.42
N ASP A 1122 -41.58 -10.50 -16.94
CA ASP A 1122 -41.92 -9.10 -17.09
C ASP A 1122 -41.03 -8.20 -16.21
N PRO A 1123 -41.11 -6.86 -16.33
CA PRO A 1123 -40.30 -5.94 -15.53
C PRO A 1123 -40.53 -6.02 -14.01
N ASP A 1124 -41.58 -6.71 -13.54
CA ASP A 1124 -41.81 -6.98 -12.12
C ASP A 1124 -41.25 -8.34 -11.69
N GLY A 1125 -40.52 -9.05 -12.55
CA GLY A 1125 -39.91 -10.35 -12.26
C GLY A 1125 -40.90 -11.52 -12.31
N LYS A 1126 -42.02 -11.39 -13.04
CA LYS A 1126 -43.06 -12.44 -13.11
C LYS A 1126 -43.11 -13.14 -14.48
N ALA A 1127 -43.03 -14.47 -14.44
CA ALA A 1127 -43.24 -15.33 -15.59
C ALA A 1127 -44.73 -15.67 -15.75
N LYS A 1128 -45.16 -15.95 -16.99
CA LYS A 1128 -46.49 -16.55 -17.25
C LYS A 1128 -46.57 -17.93 -16.60
N ARG A 1129 -47.78 -18.41 -16.25
CA ARG A 1129 -47.96 -19.77 -15.68
C ARG A 1129 -47.54 -20.94 -16.58
N ASN A 1130 -47.53 -20.73 -17.89
CA ASN A 1130 -46.91 -21.65 -18.84
C ASN A 1130 -45.67 -20.95 -19.40
N PHE A 1131 -44.49 -21.48 -19.08
CA PHE A 1131 -43.22 -20.85 -19.42
C PHE A 1131 -42.14 -21.89 -19.71
N ASP A 1132 -41.15 -21.47 -20.51
CA ASP A 1132 -39.93 -22.22 -20.75
C ASP A 1132 -38.84 -21.75 -19.79
N LEU A 1133 -38.13 -22.70 -19.18
CA LEU A 1133 -36.92 -22.46 -18.40
C LEU A 1133 -35.75 -23.15 -19.09
N THR A 1134 -34.68 -22.41 -19.37
CA THR A 1134 -33.42 -22.97 -19.88
C THR A 1134 -32.37 -22.92 -18.78
N ILE A 1135 -31.65 -24.03 -18.61
CA ILE A 1135 -30.56 -24.19 -17.66
C ILE A 1135 -29.27 -24.36 -18.45
N GLY A 1136 -28.33 -23.43 -18.28
CA GLY A 1136 -26.95 -23.57 -18.69
C GLY A 1136 -26.12 -24.16 -17.55
N ALA A 1137 -25.12 -24.97 -17.89
CA ALA A 1137 -24.14 -25.45 -16.93
C ALA A 1137 -22.74 -25.38 -17.54
N SER A 1138 -21.75 -24.88 -16.80
CA SER A 1138 -20.37 -24.68 -17.28
C SER A 1138 -19.37 -24.64 -16.13
N THR A 1139 -18.08 -24.83 -16.39
CA THR A 1139 -16.98 -24.58 -15.43
C THR A 1139 -16.17 -23.35 -15.84
N LEU A 1140 -15.47 -22.71 -14.89
CA LEU A 1140 -14.53 -21.62 -15.20
C LEU A 1140 -13.40 -22.10 -16.14
N ARG A 1141 -12.86 -21.20 -16.96
CA ARG A 1141 -11.74 -21.51 -17.88
C ARG A 1141 -10.43 -21.80 -17.16
N SER A 1142 -10.19 -21.12 -16.03
CA SER A 1142 -9.01 -21.35 -15.19
C SER A 1142 -9.09 -22.68 -14.42
N ALA A 1143 -10.25 -23.34 -14.40
CA ALA A 1143 -10.45 -24.54 -13.63
C ALA A 1143 -9.71 -25.74 -14.21
N THR A 1144 -8.97 -26.45 -13.36
CA THR A 1144 -8.34 -27.72 -13.66
C THR A 1144 -9.27 -28.87 -13.28
N GLY A 1145 -9.06 -30.06 -13.86
CA GLY A 1145 -9.82 -31.24 -13.46
C GLY A 1145 -11.29 -31.30 -13.93
N ALA A 1146 -11.80 -30.30 -14.66
CA ALA A 1146 -13.17 -30.31 -15.21
C ALA A 1146 -13.36 -31.35 -16.33
N GLY A 1147 -14.53 -31.98 -16.38
CA GLY A 1147 -14.98 -32.85 -17.47
C GLY A 1147 -16.22 -32.30 -18.20
N PRO A 1148 -16.61 -32.89 -19.35
CA PRO A 1148 -17.89 -32.57 -19.98
C PRO A 1148 -19.09 -32.83 -19.03
N ILE A 1149 -20.04 -31.90 -19.01
CA ILE A 1149 -21.28 -32.04 -18.22
C ILE A 1149 -22.22 -33.02 -18.91
N HIS A 1150 -22.68 -34.05 -18.20
CA HIS A 1150 -23.47 -35.15 -18.79
C HIS A 1150 -24.81 -35.41 -18.12
N ALA A 1151 -25.04 -34.88 -16.91
CA ALA A 1151 -26.30 -35.04 -16.20
C ALA A 1151 -26.72 -33.71 -15.56
N VAL A 1152 -27.94 -33.26 -15.84
CA VAL A 1152 -28.59 -32.09 -15.22
C VAL A 1152 -30.00 -32.47 -14.80
N THR A 1153 -30.42 -32.08 -13.61
CA THR A 1153 -31.79 -32.31 -13.11
C THR A 1153 -32.41 -31.05 -12.53
N LEU A 1154 -33.73 -30.95 -12.62
CA LEU A 1154 -34.50 -29.82 -12.12
C LEU A 1154 -35.69 -30.32 -11.29
N ASP A 1155 -35.81 -29.82 -10.08
CA ASP A 1155 -37.00 -29.91 -9.24
C ASP A 1155 -37.54 -28.49 -8.98
N VAL A 1156 -38.87 -28.34 -8.95
CA VAL A 1156 -39.54 -27.08 -8.64
C VAL A 1156 -40.48 -27.22 -7.46
N SER A 1157 -40.62 -26.14 -6.70
CA SER A 1157 -41.56 -26.01 -5.58
C SER A 1157 -42.35 -24.71 -5.71
N TYR A 1158 -43.60 -24.75 -5.26
CA TYR A 1158 -44.51 -23.60 -5.24
C TYR A 1158 -44.88 -23.14 -3.81
N ASP A 1159 -44.28 -23.76 -2.80
CA ASP A 1159 -44.51 -23.58 -1.36
C ASP A 1159 -43.19 -23.41 -0.58
N ASP A 1160 -42.22 -22.72 -1.20
CA ASP A 1160 -40.89 -22.42 -0.63
C ASP A 1160 -40.09 -23.66 -0.18
N GLY A 1161 -40.28 -24.78 -0.87
CA GLY A 1161 -39.56 -26.04 -0.70
C GLY A 1161 -40.21 -27.04 0.24
N GLY A 1162 -41.47 -26.85 0.62
CA GLY A 1162 -42.28 -27.83 1.35
C GLY A 1162 -42.57 -29.09 0.53
N ALA A 1163 -42.96 -28.91 -0.74
CA ALA A 1163 -43.18 -29.98 -1.71
C ALA A 1163 -42.37 -29.75 -3.01
N TRP A 1164 -41.73 -30.81 -3.51
CA TRP A 1164 -40.88 -30.77 -4.71
C TRP A 1164 -41.46 -31.62 -5.84
N HIS A 1165 -41.43 -31.07 -7.06
CA HIS A 1165 -41.87 -31.73 -8.28
C HIS A 1165 -40.71 -31.86 -9.27
N ARG A 1166 -40.36 -33.09 -9.66
CA ARG A 1166 -39.35 -33.37 -10.68
C ARG A 1166 -39.84 -32.93 -12.05
N VAL A 1167 -39.04 -32.10 -12.75
CA VAL A 1167 -39.33 -31.60 -14.09
C VAL A 1167 -38.45 -32.29 -15.13
N PRO A 1168 -39.02 -32.85 -16.21
CA PRO A 1168 -38.23 -33.46 -17.27
C PRO A 1168 -37.48 -32.38 -18.09
N LEU A 1169 -36.20 -32.62 -18.33
CA LEU A 1169 -35.34 -31.74 -19.13
C LEU A 1169 -35.07 -32.32 -20.51
N ARG A 1170 -34.99 -31.45 -21.52
CA ARG A 1170 -34.60 -31.80 -22.89
C ARG A 1170 -33.31 -31.06 -23.25
N PRO A 1171 -32.25 -31.75 -23.71
CA PRO A 1171 -31.06 -31.07 -24.21
C PRO A 1171 -31.40 -30.23 -25.45
N GLY A 1172 -30.77 -29.06 -25.57
CA GLY A 1172 -30.96 -28.13 -26.68
C GLY A 1172 -29.76 -27.21 -26.86
N THR A 1173 -29.84 -26.30 -27.83
CA THR A 1173 -28.79 -25.29 -28.05
C THR A 1173 -28.75 -24.32 -26.87
N GLY A 1174 -27.61 -24.27 -26.17
CA GLY A 1174 -27.40 -23.40 -25.01
C GLY A 1174 -27.72 -24.03 -23.65
N GLY A 1175 -28.03 -25.34 -23.60
CA GLY A 1175 -28.22 -26.06 -22.32
C GLY A 1175 -29.41 -27.02 -22.33
N TRP A 1176 -30.09 -27.14 -21.19
CA TRP A 1176 -31.24 -28.02 -20.98
C TRP A 1176 -32.52 -27.19 -20.81
N ARG A 1177 -33.59 -27.54 -21.53
CA ARG A 1177 -34.87 -26.83 -21.50
C ARG A 1177 -35.95 -27.64 -20.79
N ALA A 1178 -36.78 -26.96 -20.01
CA ALA A 1178 -37.99 -27.47 -19.39
C ALA A 1178 -39.21 -26.59 -19.77
N GLU A 1179 -40.33 -27.24 -20.08
CA GLU A 1179 -41.65 -26.59 -20.18
C GLU A 1179 -42.38 -26.81 -18.85
N ILE A 1180 -42.78 -25.73 -18.18
CA ILE A 1180 -43.35 -25.78 -16.83
C ILE A 1180 -44.76 -25.19 -16.82
N LYS A 1181 -45.70 -25.94 -16.24
CA LYS A 1181 -47.10 -25.53 -16.04
C LYS A 1181 -47.37 -25.39 -14.55
N ALA A 1182 -47.36 -24.16 -14.06
CA ALA A 1182 -47.55 -23.88 -12.65
C ALA A 1182 -49.04 -23.98 -12.23
N PRO A 1183 -49.34 -24.41 -10.99
CA PRO A 1183 -50.69 -24.35 -10.42
C PRO A 1183 -51.29 -22.94 -10.48
N ARG A 1184 -52.62 -22.82 -10.44
CA ARG A 1184 -53.33 -21.53 -10.57
C ARG A 1184 -53.15 -20.61 -9.36
N ASP A 1185 -52.94 -21.19 -8.19
CA ASP A 1185 -52.75 -20.55 -6.89
C ASP A 1185 -51.28 -20.26 -6.55
N ALA A 1186 -50.34 -20.87 -7.27
CA ALA A 1186 -48.91 -20.63 -7.10
C ALA A 1186 -48.55 -19.16 -7.38
N GLN A 1187 -47.80 -18.54 -6.48
CA GLN A 1187 -47.35 -17.15 -6.60
C GLN A 1187 -45.86 -17.02 -6.97
N PHE A 1188 -45.04 -17.98 -6.56
CA PHE A 1188 -43.59 -17.99 -6.77
C PHE A 1188 -43.13 -19.38 -7.23
N VAL A 1189 -41.95 -19.44 -7.83
CA VAL A 1189 -41.25 -20.68 -8.14
C VAL A 1189 -39.97 -20.73 -7.33
N THR A 1190 -39.76 -21.79 -6.56
CA THR A 1190 -38.51 -22.14 -5.91
C THR A 1190 -37.83 -23.25 -6.72
N LEU A 1191 -36.55 -23.07 -7.04
CA LEU A 1191 -35.78 -23.99 -7.88
C LEU A 1191 -34.83 -24.84 -7.03
N ARG A 1192 -34.66 -26.11 -7.40
CA ARG A 1192 -33.53 -26.95 -7.02
C ARG A 1192 -32.97 -27.61 -8.27
N THR A 1193 -31.70 -27.38 -8.57
CA THR A 1193 -31.04 -27.83 -9.79
C THR A 1193 -29.75 -28.53 -9.44
N THR A 1194 -29.47 -29.66 -10.08
CA THR A 1194 -28.19 -30.35 -9.93
C THR A 1194 -27.54 -30.59 -11.27
N ALA A 1195 -26.20 -30.58 -11.32
CA ALA A 1195 -25.42 -30.94 -12.49
C ALA A 1195 -24.19 -31.79 -12.13
N ARG A 1196 -23.75 -32.67 -13.05
CA ARG A 1196 -22.57 -33.53 -12.90
C ARG A 1196 -21.76 -33.62 -14.18
N ASP A 1197 -20.44 -33.67 -14.03
CA ASP A 1197 -19.51 -33.91 -15.14
C ASP A 1197 -19.00 -35.36 -15.19
N THR A 1198 -18.31 -35.72 -16.27
CA THR A 1198 -17.77 -37.08 -16.46
C THR A 1198 -16.59 -37.42 -15.53
N ARG A 1199 -16.06 -36.46 -14.77
CA ARG A 1199 -14.97 -36.65 -13.81
C ARG A 1199 -15.45 -36.73 -12.36
N GLY A 1200 -16.76 -36.70 -12.15
CA GLY A 1200 -17.39 -36.86 -10.84
C GLY A 1200 -17.61 -35.55 -10.08
N ASN A 1201 -17.28 -34.40 -10.67
CA ASN A 1201 -17.58 -33.09 -10.09
C ASN A 1201 -19.09 -32.83 -10.21
N SER A 1202 -19.66 -32.12 -9.23
CA SER A 1202 -21.10 -31.84 -9.21
C SER A 1202 -21.46 -30.53 -8.53
N VAL A 1203 -22.67 -30.04 -8.79
CA VAL A 1203 -23.28 -28.92 -8.09
C VAL A 1203 -24.74 -29.24 -7.74
N ASP A 1204 -25.20 -28.81 -6.55
CA ASP A 1204 -26.60 -28.77 -6.12
C ASP A 1204 -26.94 -27.34 -5.68
N GLN A 1205 -27.86 -26.69 -6.39
CA GLN A 1205 -28.26 -25.31 -6.14
C GLN A 1205 -29.75 -25.20 -5.88
N ARG A 1206 -30.12 -24.56 -4.78
CA ARG A 1206 -31.47 -24.15 -4.42
C ARG A 1206 -31.60 -22.63 -4.42
N ILE A 1207 -32.65 -22.11 -5.06
CA ILE A 1207 -32.99 -20.69 -5.09
C ILE A 1207 -34.44 -20.55 -4.64
N THR A 1208 -34.64 -20.02 -3.44
CA THR A 1208 -35.97 -19.80 -2.84
C THR A 1208 -36.62 -18.57 -3.46
N ARG A 1209 -37.85 -18.72 -3.98
CA ARG A 1209 -38.60 -17.69 -4.71
C ARG A 1209 -37.80 -17.08 -5.87
N ALA A 1210 -37.21 -17.92 -6.73
CA ALA A 1210 -36.38 -17.49 -7.85
C ALA A 1210 -37.05 -16.43 -8.76
N PHE A 1211 -38.37 -16.54 -8.97
CA PHE A 1211 -39.18 -15.53 -9.68
C PHE A 1211 -40.67 -15.70 -9.35
N GLY A 1212 -41.49 -14.72 -9.74
CA GLY A 1212 -42.94 -14.72 -9.51
C GLY A 1212 -43.75 -15.29 -10.67
N LEU A 1213 -45.03 -15.57 -10.43
CA LEU A 1213 -45.97 -16.05 -11.44
C LEU A 1213 -47.13 -15.07 -11.65
N ARG A 1214 -47.60 -14.93 -12.89
CA ARG A 1214 -48.80 -14.18 -13.27
C ARG A 1214 -49.79 -15.03 -14.06
#